data_AF-A0A350UMF5-F1
#
_entry.id   AF-A0A350UMF5-F1
#
_cell.length_a   1.000
_cell.length_b   1.000
_cell.length_c   1.000
_cell.angle_alpha   90.00
_cell.angle_beta   90.00
_cell.angle_gamma   90.00
#
_symmetry.space_group_name_H-M   'P 1'
#
loop_
_entity.id
_entity.type
_entity.pdbx_description
1 polymer ?
#
loop_
_entity_poly.entity_id
_entity_poly.type
_entity_poly.pdbx_seq_one_letter_code
_entity_poly.pdbx_strand_id
1 'polypeptide(L)'
;MWWATKQGALHPDVRDQIRWAVDQKAERFGPVVKRAWRHLLASWNEEHSRGRRDWYDLKKELATDGWTVSTAERIATMLQPRLTVAGPFWGGPIPPRDQPDLGMDQLFNLKVEYPDWETDVVIPAAHLASMVRAVGRMLERATVLEAEAGGFQLRLERPLTPDPDVHSDGLASVRGLDDLLAKYVGLFNQLAAHSAAAAYKERAFWPEDDHVFARLRMWAAGRRDLTTPAEAGRLLTGLSSRAFWDGHHQRDLLVAIAARWADFPARTRSALAGKLLKGPPRWPRENRAEFLVRRAAYALDRIHWLKAKGIDLPAAAEAIEDLRRAAPNWCEEHAADAAASIESRGGWVVTDPTPTPLLNEPLASLIDAAERLRGRHPKDFLREEDPFQGFVQLKPVRALAALMLRTKTGEFPTISWNAYLNSEARKNDRPRLTALIACRLTALPTSGLATIVHPVTSWMYAMAETLFRNHPDAFRALWDAVLRLLWVEPGAGGSGIVHSSRGRDWLEEGINAPAGRLAKALFKHPAIANLQLDSGLPQEWRRYVEELLDLPASLRCYSVAVLSSRLIWLYRVDPNWTETRLIQLAEGEGTECVSAFWDGLRYAGHLSLPLFLRLKPLVLARVSGAQEREASAFAAGLLSGWITKVDGQQTRIVTDEDMRDCLLRGGIEFRHQVLWNLADWSKKDTASRRDDVLAFLRNVWPRQRIANSPRETEGLLRVLFTLDDDFPAGVEAVIRCLTLLDRHASLALYGLDEPDRPEGVLLHRFPGTVLEIVHRVLPVDIALWPHNARAVLGLIVEQDTTLATDCRLLELRRKLERDR
;
A
#
# COMPACT_ATOMS: atom_id res chain seq x y z
N MET A 1 -10.03 -24.37 6.95
CA MET A 1 -10.38 -23.49 5.82
C MET A 1 -9.84 -22.08 6.00
N TRP A 2 -10.27 -21.30 7.00
CA TRP A 2 -9.72 -19.95 7.28
C TRP A 2 -8.19 -19.89 7.41
N TRP A 3 -7.57 -20.92 8.00
CA TRP A 3 -6.11 -21.03 8.02
C TRP A 3 -5.53 -21.23 6.61
N ALA A 4 -6.19 -22.05 5.80
CA ALA A 4 -5.75 -22.45 4.47
C ALA A 4 -5.82 -21.28 3.47
N THR A 5 -6.76 -20.34 3.63
CA THR A 5 -6.84 -19.12 2.81
C THR A 5 -5.67 -18.15 3.02
N LYS A 6 -4.85 -18.39 4.07
CA LYS A 6 -3.63 -17.64 4.38
C LYS A 6 -2.35 -18.39 3.99
N GLN A 7 -2.48 -19.57 3.41
CA GLN A 7 -1.37 -20.37 2.91
C GLN A 7 -1.30 -20.28 1.38
N GLY A 8 -0.11 -20.53 0.84
CA GLY A 8 0.02 -20.86 -0.57
C GLY A 8 -0.62 -22.21 -0.89
N ALA A 9 -0.59 -22.57 -2.17
CA ALA A 9 -1.14 -23.82 -2.68
C ALA A 9 -0.64 -25.05 -1.88
N LEU A 10 -1.56 -25.76 -1.20
CA LEU A 10 -1.21 -26.96 -0.41
C LEU A 10 -0.68 -28.08 -1.31
N HIS A 11 -0.07 -29.13 -0.74
CA HIS A 11 0.36 -30.29 -1.53
C HIS A 11 -0.82 -30.92 -2.32
N PRO A 12 -0.66 -31.34 -3.60
CA PRO A 12 -1.74 -31.89 -4.43
C PRO A 12 -2.57 -32.99 -3.75
N ASP A 13 -1.92 -33.95 -3.08
CA ASP A 13 -2.62 -35.02 -2.36
C ASP A 13 -3.52 -34.49 -1.23
N VAL A 14 -3.09 -33.43 -0.55
CA VAL A 14 -3.89 -32.79 0.51
C VAL A 14 -5.09 -32.08 -0.10
N ARG A 15 -4.92 -31.44 -1.27
CA ARG A 15 -6.03 -30.83 -2.02
C ARG A 15 -7.05 -31.89 -2.43
N ASP A 16 -6.58 -33.05 -2.90
CA ASP A 16 -7.43 -34.15 -3.33
C ASP A 16 -8.19 -34.78 -2.16
N GLN A 17 -7.55 -34.96 -1.01
CA GLN A 17 -8.22 -35.39 0.22
C GLN A 17 -9.25 -34.38 0.72
N ILE A 18 -8.95 -33.08 0.66
CA ILE A 18 -9.90 -32.02 1.02
C ILE A 18 -11.09 -32.03 0.06
N ARG A 19 -10.84 -32.11 -1.26
CA ARG A 19 -11.89 -32.20 -2.29
C ARG A 19 -12.79 -33.40 -2.03
N TRP A 20 -12.21 -34.58 -1.86
CA TRP A 20 -12.93 -35.81 -1.55
C TRP A 20 -13.75 -35.67 -0.25
N ALA A 21 -13.18 -35.08 0.81
CA ALA A 21 -13.89 -34.88 2.06
C ALA A 21 -15.06 -33.89 1.94
N VAL A 22 -14.89 -32.79 1.19
CA VAL A 22 -15.93 -31.79 0.94
C VAL A 22 -17.12 -32.40 0.19
N ASP A 23 -16.85 -33.29 -0.77
CA ASP A 23 -17.88 -33.92 -1.59
C ASP A 23 -18.53 -35.14 -0.90
N GLN A 24 -17.76 -36.01 -0.24
CA GLN A 24 -18.25 -37.27 0.34
C GLN A 24 -18.73 -37.15 1.80
N LYS A 25 -18.26 -36.14 2.53
CA LYS A 25 -18.71 -35.84 3.91
C LYS A 25 -19.51 -34.55 3.95
N ALA A 26 -20.38 -34.37 2.96
CA ALA A 26 -21.12 -33.13 2.75
C ALA A 26 -21.93 -32.70 3.98
N GLU A 27 -22.48 -33.62 4.77
CA GLU A 27 -23.27 -33.29 5.97
C GLU A 27 -22.45 -32.63 7.09
N ARG A 28 -21.11 -32.78 7.06
CA ARG A 28 -20.19 -32.19 8.05
C ARG A 28 -19.94 -30.70 7.84
N PHE A 29 -20.21 -30.17 6.65
CA PHE A 29 -19.86 -28.80 6.29
C PHE A 29 -21.09 -27.98 5.90
N GLY A 30 -21.24 -26.80 6.49
CA GLY A 30 -22.22 -25.81 6.05
C GLY A 30 -22.01 -25.40 4.58
N PRO A 31 -23.07 -24.93 3.88
CA PRO A 31 -23.03 -24.60 2.45
C PRO A 31 -21.97 -23.54 2.10
N VAL A 32 -21.76 -22.58 2.98
CA VAL A 32 -20.75 -21.51 2.83
C VAL A 32 -19.34 -22.09 2.87
N VAL A 33 -19.04 -22.97 3.83
CA VAL A 33 -17.72 -23.61 3.97
C VAL A 33 -17.40 -24.51 2.77
N LYS A 34 -18.39 -25.20 2.20
CA LYS A 34 -18.21 -25.99 0.96
C LYS A 34 -17.85 -25.11 -0.22
N ARG A 35 -18.62 -24.03 -0.44
CA ARG A 35 -18.36 -23.07 -1.51
C ARG A 35 -16.98 -22.44 -1.35
N ALA A 36 -16.63 -22.11 -0.12
CA ALA A 36 -15.32 -21.61 0.26
C ALA A 36 -14.17 -22.54 -0.15
N TRP A 37 -14.26 -23.83 0.20
CA TRP A 37 -13.25 -24.81 -0.20
C TRP A 37 -13.15 -24.99 -1.71
N ARG A 38 -14.28 -25.00 -2.43
CA ARG A 38 -14.28 -25.14 -3.89
C ARG A 38 -13.52 -24.01 -4.58
N HIS A 39 -13.76 -22.76 -4.16
CA HIS A 39 -13.03 -21.62 -4.74
C HIS A 39 -11.54 -21.63 -4.36
N LEU A 40 -11.19 -21.99 -3.13
CA LEU A 40 -9.78 -22.08 -2.71
C LEU A 40 -9.01 -23.19 -3.46
N LEU A 41 -9.64 -24.34 -3.67
CA LEU A 41 -9.05 -25.42 -4.48
C LEU A 41 -8.90 -25.01 -5.94
N ALA A 42 -9.88 -24.29 -6.49
CA ALA A 42 -9.81 -23.76 -7.86
C ALA A 42 -8.65 -22.76 -8.00
N SER A 43 -8.51 -21.80 -7.09
CA SER A 43 -7.42 -20.80 -7.15
C SER A 43 -6.04 -21.44 -7.10
N TRP A 44 -5.84 -22.45 -6.25
CA TRP A 44 -4.56 -23.15 -6.13
C TRP A 44 -4.18 -23.97 -7.36
N ASN A 45 -5.15 -24.42 -8.15
CA ASN A 45 -4.86 -25.10 -9.41
C ASN A 45 -4.36 -24.12 -10.48
N GLU A 46 -4.77 -22.85 -10.39
CA GLU A 46 -4.44 -21.77 -11.33
C GLU A 46 -3.14 -21.00 -10.98
N GLU A 47 -2.55 -21.25 -9.80
CA GLU A 47 -1.36 -20.55 -9.27
C GLU A 47 -0.03 -20.93 -9.97
N HIS A 48 -0.05 -21.84 -10.95
CA HIS A 48 1.16 -22.41 -11.56
C HIS A 48 1.87 -21.54 -12.62
N SER A 49 1.35 -20.37 -13.01
CA SER A 49 2.05 -19.53 -14.01
C SER A 49 3.18 -18.73 -13.37
N ARG A 50 4.42 -18.89 -13.84
CA ARG A 50 5.60 -18.14 -13.35
C ARG A 50 5.76 -16.79 -14.06
N GLY A 51 4.63 -16.16 -14.42
CA GLY A 51 4.48 -14.80 -14.96
C GLY A 51 5.63 -14.32 -15.84
N ARG A 52 6.60 -13.61 -15.26
CA ARG A 52 7.74 -13.05 -15.98
C ARG A 52 8.62 -14.10 -16.66
N ARG A 53 8.84 -15.25 -16.03
CA ARG A 53 9.71 -16.32 -16.59
C ARG A 53 9.09 -16.90 -17.87
N ASP A 54 7.80 -17.20 -17.84
CA ASP A 54 7.08 -17.79 -18.97
C ASP A 54 7.06 -16.82 -20.17
N TRP A 55 6.97 -15.51 -19.90
CA TRP A 55 7.02 -14.46 -20.91
C TRP A 55 8.42 -14.33 -21.56
N TYR A 56 9.49 -14.41 -20.77
CA TYR A 56 10.86 -14.44 -21.31
C TYR A 56 11.13 -15.67 -22.18
N ASP A 57 10.64 -16.85 -21.75
CA ASP A 57 10.79 -18.09 -22.51
C ASP A 57 10.02 -18.03 -23.84
N LEU A 58 8.82 -17.42 -23.84
CA LEU A 58 8.07 -17.15 -25.07
C LEU A 58 8.84 -16.23 -26.04
N LYS A 59 9.48 -15.15 -25.56
CA LYS A 59 10.26 -14.24 -26.42
C LYS A 59 11.43 -14.96 -27.10
N LYS A 60 12.14 -15.83 -26.37
CA LYS A 60 13.23 -16.62 -26.92
C LYS A 60 12.76 -17.57 -28.02
N GLU A 61 11.61 -18.22 -27.82
CA GLU A 61 11.03 -19.09 -28.83
C GLU A 61 10.59 -18.31 -30.07
N LEU A 62 9.89 -17.18 -29.88
CA LEU A 62 9.49 -16.31 -31.01
C LEU A 62 10.70 -15.80 -31.82
N ALA A 63 11.82 -15.54 -31.16
CA ALA A 63 13.06 -15.14 -31.84
C ALA A 63 13.70 -16.30 -32.63
N THR A 64 13.46 -17.55 -32.24
CA THR A 64 14.06 -18.74 -32.86
C THR A 64 13.16 -19.32 -33.96
N ASP A 65 11.88 -19.50 -33.65
CA ASP A 65 10.92 -20.25 -34.47
C ASP A 65 9.86 -19.37 -35.15
N GLY A 66 9.81 -18.08 -34.79
CA GLY A 66 8.79 -17.15 -35.28
C GLY A 66 7.39 -17.42 -34.72
N TRP A 67 6.38 -16.82 -35.35
CA TRP A 67 4.99 -17.03 -34.97
C TRP A 67 4.46 -18.35 -35.54
N THR A 68 3.89 -19.19 -34.69
CA THR A 68 3.27 -20.46 -35.07
C THR A 68 1.75 -20.41 -34.87
N VAL A 69 1.04 -21.44 -35.33
CA VAL A 69 -0.42 -21.55 -35.15
C VAL A 69 -0.84 -21.66 -33.67
N SER A 70 0.04 -22.12 -32.78
CA SER A 70 -0.22 -22.29 -31.34
C SER A 70 0.19 -21.09 -30.49
N THR A 71 0.95 -20.12 -31.04
CA THR A 71 1.47 -18.97 -30.28
C THR A 71 0.36 -18.18 -29.58
N ALA A 72 -0.76 -17.92 -30.26
CA ALA A 72 -1.88 -17.17 -29.68
C ALA A 72 -2.50 -17.88 -28.46
N GLU A 73 -2.67 -19.21 -28.53
CA GLU A 73 -3.20 -20.01 -27.41
C GLU A 73 -2.24 -20.05 -26.23
N ARG A 74 -0.94 -20.13 -26.50
CA ARG A 74 0.09 -20.08 -25.45
C ARG A 74 0.10 -18.73 -24.73
N ILE A 75 0.05 -17.63 -25.48
CA ILE A 75 -0.04 -16.28 -24.90
C ILE A 75 -1.31 -16.16 -24.06
N ALA A 76 -2.45 -16.59 -24.57
CA ALA A 76 -3.71 -16.52 -23.83
C ALA A 76 -3.70 -17.39 -22.57
N THR A 77 -3.09 -18.58 -22.60
CA THR A 77 -2.94 -19.47 -21.43
C THR A 77 -2.07 -18.84 -20.34
N MET A 78 -1.02 -18.12 -20.74
CA MET A 78 -0.12 -17.44 -19.80
C MET A 78 -0.79 -16.21 -19.17
N LEU A 79 -1.59 -15.48 -19.94
CA LEU A 79 -2.21 -14.22 -19.54
C LEU A 79 -3.65 -14.37 -19.05
N GLN A 80 -4.18 -15.59 -18.99
CA GLN A 80 -5.60 -15.82 -18.68
C GLN A 80 -5.97 -15.26 -17.30
N PRO A 81 -7.11 -14.56 -17.18
CA PRO A 81 -7.66 -14.14 -15.89
C PRO A 81 -7.90 -15.34 -14.99
N ARG A 82 -7.56 -15.20 -13.69
CA ARG A 82 -7.63 -16.30 -12.72
C ARG A 82 -8.22 -15.87 -11.39
N LEU A 83 -8.83 -16.82 -10.68
CA LEU A 83 -9.34 -16.54 -9.33
C LEU A 83 -8.20 -16.61 -8.32
N THR A 84 -8.14 -15.60 -7.47
CA THR A 84 -7.25 -15.54 -6.32
C THR A 84 -8.06 -15.38 -5.05
N VAL A 85 -7.58 -16.01 -3.98
CA VAL A 85 -8.15 -15.91 -2.65
C VAL A 85 -7.22 -15.08 -1.78
N ALA A 86 -7.75 -14.02 -1.18
CA ALA A 86 -7.05 -13.22 -0.18
C ALA A 86 -7.72 -13.35 1.18
N GLY A 87 -6.94 -13.18 2.25
CA GLY A 87 -7.49 -13.12 3.61
C GLY A 87 -8.58 -12.04 3.76
N PRO A 88 -9.51 -12.20 4.70
CA PRO A 88 -10.56 -11.22 4.95
C PRO A 88 -9.95 -9.87 5.36
N PHE A 89 -10.48 -8.78 4.80
CA PHE A 89 -9.95 -7.41 4.96
C PHE A 89 -10.06 -6.92 6.42
N TRP A 90 -11.02 -7.45 7.17
CA TRP A 90 -11.36 -7.10 8.56
C TRP A 90 -11.24 -8.30 9.53
N GLY A 91 -10.32 -9.23 9.26
CA GLY A 91 -10.12 -10.41 10.10
C GLY A 91 -9.06 -10.21 11.18
N GLY A 92 -9.42 -10.37 12.46
CA GLY A 92 -8.45 -10.57 13.55
C GLY A 92 -7.69 -11.90 13.43
N PRO A 93 -6.80 -12.25 14.37
CA PRO A 93 -6.06 -13.52 14.35
C PRO A 93 -6.93 -14.76 14.65
N ILE A 94 -8.22 -14.57 14.95
CA ILE A 94 -9.14 -15.61 15.39
C ILE A 94 -10.06 -15.98 14.22
N PRO A 95 -10.20 -17.27 13.86
CA PRO A 95 -11.14 -17.70 12.84
C PRO A 95 -12.58 -17.41 13.29
N PRO A 96 -13.48 -17.01 12.38
CA PRO A 96 -14.89 -16.82 12.73
C PRO A 96 -15.48 -18.14 13.23
N ARG A 97 -16.37 -18.05 14.22
CA ARG A 97 -17.09 -19.22 14.75
C ARG A 97 -18.08 -19.71 13.71
N ASP A 98 -18.29 -21.03 13.67
CA ASP A 98 -19.32 -21.63 12.83
C ASP A 98 -20.69 -21.24 13.39
N GLN A 99 -21.39 -20.39 12.66
CA GLN A 99 -22.66 -19.78 13.05
C GLN A 99 -23.58 -19.69 11.83
N PRO A 100 -24.92 -19.68 12.01
CA PRO A 100 -25.88 -19.75 10.90
C PRO A 100 -25.69 -18.64 9.84
N ASP A 101 -25.25 -17.45 10.26
CA ASP A 101 -25.10 -16.26 9.40
C ASP A 101 -23.66 -16.04 8.91
N LEU A 102 -22.81 -17.08 8.92
CA LEU A 102 -21.43 -16.99 8.46
C LEU A 102 -21.37 -16.61 6.97
N GLY A 103 -20.83 -15.43 6.66
CA GLY A 103 -20.63 -14.94 5.30
C GLY A 103 -19.34 -15.47 4.64
N MET A 104 -19.30 -15.53 3.31
CA MET A 104 -18.07 -15.87 2.57
C MET A 104 -16.97 -14.82 2.79
N ASP A 105 -17.35 -13.55 2.84
CA ASP A 105 -16.50 -12.38 3.09
C ASP A 105 -15.82 -12.40 4.47
N GLN A 106 -16.41 -13.10 5.44
CA GLN A 106 -15.82 -13.33 6.76
C GLN A 106 -14.72 -14.41 6.74
N LEU A 107 -14.68 -15.24 5.68
CA LEU A 107 -13.74 -16.35 5.52
C LEU A 107 -12.59 -15.98 4.57
N PHE A 108 -12.90 -15.33 3.45
CA PHE A 108 -11.93 -14.78 2.50
C PHE A 108 -12.57 -13.84 1.48
N ASN A 109 -11.72 -13.11 0.76
CA ASN A 109 -12.12 -12.32 -0.40
C ASN A 109 -11.69 -13.02 -1.70
N LEU A 110 -12.61 -13.12 -2.66
CA LEU A 110 -12.29 -13.51 -4.03
C LEU A 110 -11.92 -12.28 -4.83
N LYS A 111 -10.85 -12.40 -5.60
CA LYS A 111 -10.44 -11.40 -6.58
C LYS A 111 -10.05 -12.10 -7.87
N VAL A 112 -10.36 -11.47 -9.00
CA VAL A 112 -9.80 -11.90 -10.28
C VAL A 112 -8.46 -11.19 -10.45
N GLU A 113 -7.41 -11.97 -10.62
CA GLU A 113 -6.09 -11.48 -10.98
C GLU A 113 -5.95 -11.50 -12.50
N TYR A 114 -5.37 -10.44 -13.04
CA TYR A 114 -5.05 -10.27 -14.45
C TYR A 114 -3.53 -10.20 -14.56
N PRO A 115 -2.87 -11.23 -15.12
CA PRO A 115 -1.43 -11.21 -15.32
C PRO A 115 -0.99 -10.02 -16.17
N ASP A 116 0.20 -9.48 -15.85
CA ASP A 116 0.78 -8.37 -16.60
C ASP A 116 1.06 -8.80 -18.04
N TRP A 117 0.42 -8.11 -18.99
CA TRP A 117 0.66 -8.30 -20.42
C TRP A 117 1.59 -7.20 -20.93
N GLU A 118 2.87 -7.55 -21.11
CA GLU A 118 3.85 -6.68 -21.77
C GLU A 118 3.54 -6.55 -23.27
N THR A 119 3.46 -5.33 -23.80
CA THR A 119 3.04 -5.06 -25.19
C THR A 119 4.19 -5.02 -26.18
N ASP A 120 5.36 -5.56 -25.82
CA ASP A 120 6.59 -5.47 -26.60
C ASP A 120 6.72 -6.54 -27.70
N VAL A 121 5.77 -7.48 -27.77
CA VAL A 121 5.68 -8.48 -28.83
C VAL A 121 4.75 -7.99 -29.95
N VAL A 122 5.29 -7.83 -31.15
CA VAL A 122 4.52 -7.45 -32.35
C VAL A 122 3.76 -8.65 -32.90
N ILE A 123 2.45 -8.50 -33.13
CA ILE A 123 1.57 -9.54 -33.67
C ILE A 123 1.49 -9.41 -35.20
N PRO A 124 1.96 -10.39 -35.99
CA PRO A 124 1.86 -10.35 -37.44
C PRO A 124 0.41 -10.46 -37.91
N ALA A 125 0.09 -9.82 -39.04
CA ALA A 125 -1.28 -9.76 -39.57
C ALA A 125 -1.92 -11.15 -39.80
N ALA A 126 -1.12 -12.14 -40.22
CA ALA A 126 -1.57 -13.53 -40.41
C ALA A 126 -2.06 -14.21 -39.12
N HIS A 127 -1.59 -13.78 -37.94
CA HIS A 127 -1.96 -14.35 -36.63
C HIS A 127 -2.93 -13.45 -35.85
N LEU A 128 -3.34 -12.32 -36.41
CA LEU A 128 -4.20 -11.36 -35.73
C LEU A 128 -5.58 -11.96 -35.42
N ALA A 129 -6.14 -12.74 -36.35
CA ALA A 129 -7.43 -13.39 -36.15
C ALA A 129 -7.42 -14.44 -35.01
N SER A 130 -6.34 -15.22 -34.89
CA SER A 130 -6.20 -16.20 -33.80
C SER A 130 -5.94 -15.51 -32.47
N MET A 131 -5.16 -14.43 -32.46
CA MET A 131 -4.90 -13.64 -31.25
C MET A 131 -6.16 -12.94 -30.73
N VAL A 132 -6.94 -12.28 -31.60
CA VAL A 132 -8.22 -11.66 -31.21
C VAL A 132 -9.15 -12.71 -30.59
N ARG A 133 -9.30 -13.87 -31.22
CA ARG A 133 -10.13 -14.95 -30.69
C ARG A 133 -9.64 -15.45 -29.32
N ALA A 134 -8.33 -15.58 -29.15
CA ALA A 134 -7.75 -16.04 -27.89
C ALA A 134 -7.99 -15.05 -26.74
N VAL A 135 -7.81 -13.75 -27.00
CA VAL A 135 -8.14 -12.68 -26.05
C VAL A 135 -9.65 -12.56 -25.83
N GLY A 136 -10.46 -12.83 -26.86
CA GLY A 136 -11.91 -12.93 -26.75
C GLY A 136 -12.32 -13.95 -25.71
N ARG A 137 -11.78 -15.18 -25.78
CA ARG A 137 -12.02 -16.21 -24.76
C ARG A 137 -11.51 -15.84 -23.37
N MET A 138 -10.42 -15.06 -23.27
CA MET A 138 -9.97 -14.52 -21.99
C MET A 138 -11.01 -13.56 -21.40
N LEU A 139 -11.65 -12.71 -22.22
CA LEU A 139 -12.76 -11.86 -21.78
C LEU A 139 -13.97 -12.68 -21.35
N GLU A 140 -14.34 -13.72 -22.09
CA GLU A 140 -15.44 -14.62 -21.69
C GLU A 140 -15.19 -15.22 -20.31
N ARG A 141 -13.98 -15.75 -20.11
CA ARG A 141 -13.54 -16.26 -18.82
C ARG A 141 -13.57 -15.17 -17.75
N ALA A 142 -13.03 -13.99 -18.02
CA ALA A 142 -13.03 -12.87 -17.08
C ALA A 142 -14.44 -12.51 -16.62
N THR A 143 -15.40 -12.41 -17.55
CA THR A 143 -16.80 -12.12 -17.25
C THR A 143 -17.39 -13.13 -16.28
N VAL A 144 -17.11 -14.43 -16.48
CA VAL A 144 -17.55 -15.49 -15.57
C VAL A 144 -16.89 -15.36 -14.20
N LEU A 145 -15.56 -15.19 -14.15
CA LEU A 145 -14.84 -15.11 -12.88
C LEU A 145 -15.22 -13.87 -12.06
N GLU A 146 -15.42 -12.72 -12.72
CA GLU A 146 -15.85 -11.50 -12.05
C GLU A 146 -17.28 -11.62 -11.52
N ALA A 147 -18.18 -12.30 -12.24
CA ALA A 147 -19.51 -12.63 -11.73
C ALA A 147 -19.43 -13.50 -10.48
N GLU A 148 -18.52 -14.48 -10.46
CA GLU A 148 -18.28 -15.34 -9.29
C GLU A 148 -17.68 -14.58 -8.10
N ALA A 149 -16.79 -13.61 -8.35
CA ALA A 149 -16.12 -12.80 -7.33
C ALA A 149 -16.99 -11.68 -6.73
N GLY A 150 -18.24 -11.53 -7.18
CA GLY A 150 -19.21 -10.55 -6.65
C GLY A 150 -19.65 -9.48 -7.65
N GLY A 151 -19.12 -9.50 -8.88
CA GLY A 151 -19.61 -8.71 -10.02
C GLY A 151 -19.29 -7.21 -9.96
N PHE A 152 -18.43 -6.77 -9.04
CA PHE A 152 -18.07 -5.36 -8.93
C PHE A 152 -17.34 -4.85 -10.18
N GLN A 153 -16.33 -5.58 -10.66
CA GLN A 153 -15.55 -5.21 -11.86
C GLN A 153 -16.34 -5.38 -13.18
N LEU A 154 -17.52 -6.03 -13.16
CA LEU A 154 -18.42 -6.03 -14.32
C LEU A 154 -19.07 -4.66 -14.56
N ARG A 155 -18.91 -3.73 -13.61
CA ARG A 155 -19.24 -2.32 -13.76
C ARG A 155 -18.08 -1.59 -14.42
N LEU A 156 -17.90 -1.85 -15.70
CA LEU A 156 -16.84 -1.26 -16.51
C LEU A 156 -16.90 0.27 -16.44
N GLU A 157 -15.86 0.92 -15.93
CA GLU A 157 -15.86 2.36 -15.72
C GLU A 157 -15.57 3.12 -17.02
N ARG A 158 -14.79 2.52 -17.94
CA ARG A 158 -14.29 3.20 -19.13
C ARG A 158 -15.20 3.00 -20.36
N PRO A 159 -15.70 4.07 -20.99
CA PRO A 159 -16.42 3.98 -22.26
C PRO A 159 -15.53 3.47 -23.39
N LEU A 160 -16.10 2.63 -24.25
CA LEU A 160 -15.41 2.12 -25.44
C LEU A 160 -15.36 3.18 -26.54
N THR A 161 -16.27 4.16 -26.48
CA THR A 161 -16.24 5.37 -27.30
C THR A 161 -15.70 6.54 -26.48
N PRO A 162 -14.49 7.07 -26.79
CA PRO A 162 -13.85 8.13 -26.00
C PRO A 162 -14.75 9.37 -25.78
N ASP A 163 -14.56 10.04 -24.65
CA ASP A 163 -15.24 11.30 -24.34
C ASP A 163 -14.38 12.52 -24.66
N PRO A 164 -14.75 13.37 -25.64
CA PRO A 164 -13.94 14.53 -26.00
C PRO A 164 -13.79 15.54 -24.86
N ASP A 165 -14.74 15.57 -23.92
CA ASP A 165 -14.75 16.47 -22.76
C ASP A 165 -13.91 15.92 -21.58
N VAL A 166 -13.34 14.72 -21.71
CA VAL A 166 -12.41 14.12 -20.75
C VAL A 166 -10.99 14.18 -21.33
N HIS A 167 -10.21 15.16 -20.89
CA HIS A 167 -8.78 15.22 -21.19
C HIS A 167 -8.05 14.10 -20.44
N SER A 168 -7.52 13.12 -21.17
CA SER A 168 -6.77 11.99 -20.60
C SER A 168 -5.34 12.38 -20.23
N ASP A 169 -5.15 13.44 -19.44
CA ASP A 169 -3.84 13.84 -18.92
C ASP A 169 -3.55 13.06 -17.65
N GLY A 170 -3.31 11.75 -17.81
CA GLY A 170 -2.94 10.87 -16.72
C GLY A 170 -3.42 9.44 -16.93
N LEU A 171 -2.60 8.62 -17.57
CA LEU A 171 -2.68 7.14 -17.59
C LEU A 171 -2.44 6.53 -16.20
N ALA A 172 -3.00 7.11 -15.14
CA ALA A 172 -2.96 6.55 -13.80
C ALA A 172 -4.06 5.49 -13.67
N SER A 173 -3.69 4.26 -14.04
CA SER A 173 -4.26 2.99 -13.54
C SER A 173 -5.53 2.39 -14.16
N VAL A 174 -5.62 2.28 -15.48
CA VAL A 174 -6.48 1.23 -16.08
C VAL A 174 -5.88 -0.13 -15.69
N ARG A 175 -6.60 -0.94 -14.90
CA ARG A 175 -6.19 -2.28 -14.47
C ARG A 175 -7.37 -3.23 -14.60
N GLY A 176 -7.09 -4.53 -14.60
CA GLY A 176 -8.13 -5.56 -14.54
C GLY A 176 -8.94 -5.69 -15.83
N LEU A 177 -10.26 -5.87 -15.71
CA LEU A 177 -11.14 -6.15 -16.85
C LEU A 177 -11.18 -5.03 -17.89
N ASP A 178 -11.18 -3.75 -17.46
CA ASP A 178 -11.16 -2.59 -18.36
C ASP A 178 -9.88 -2.56 -19.23
N ASP A 179 -8.73 -2.97 -18.69
CA ASP A 179 -7.48 -3.05 -19.46
C ASP A 179 -7.53 -4.18 -20.50
N LEU A 180 -7.98 -5.37 -20.10
CA LEU A 180 -8.12 -6.50 -21.01
C LEU A 180 -9.12 -6.20 -22.15
N LEU A 181 -10.23 -5.53 -21.82
CA LEU A 181 -11.22 -5.11 -22.81
C LEU A 181 -10.67 -4.05 -23.77
N ALA A 182 -9.92 -3.06 -23.26
CA ALA A 182 -9.26 -2.06 -24.10
C ALA A 182 -8.26 -2.71 -25.07
N LYS A 183 -7.48 -3.69 -24.60
CA LYS A 183 -6.55 -4.46 -25.45
C LYS A 183 -7.28 -5.28 -26.51
N TYR A 184 -8.38 -5.95 -26.15
CA TYR A 184 -9.23 -6.64 -27.12
C TYR A 184 -9.76 -5.70 -28.20
N VAL A 185 -10.31 -4.54 -27.83
CA VAL A 185 -10.83 -3.54 -28.78
C VAL A 185 -9.70 -3.02 -29.69
N GLY A 186 -8.50 -2.80 -29.15
CA GLY A 186 -7.32 -2.44 -29.93
C GLY A 186 -6.99 -3.48 -31.01
N LEU A 187 -6.89 -4.75 -30.63
CA LEU A 187 -6.62 -5.86 -31.56
C LEU A 187 -7.77 -6.07 -32.56
N PHE A 188 -9.01 -5.94 -32.12
CA PHE A 188 -10.18 -6.05 -32.98
C PHE A 188 -10.20 -4.95 -34.06
N ASN A 189 -9.85 -3.71 -33.71
CA ASN A 189 -9.73 -2.62 -34.68
C ASN A 189 -8.64 -2.92 -35.72
N GLN A 190 -7.48 -3.45 -35.30
CA GLN A 190 -6.43 -3.88 -36.23
C GLN A 190 -6.95 -5.00 -37.15
N LEU A 191 -7.71 -5.96 -36.61
CA LEU A 191 -8.29 -7.06 -37.40
C LEU A 191 -9.31 -6.54 -38.41
N ALA A 192 -10.17 -5.61 -38.01
CA ALA A 192 -11.16 -5.01 -38.89
C ALA A 192 -10.52 -4.23 -40.05
N ALA A 193 -9.42 -3.50 -39.77
CA ALA A 193 -8.65 -2.80 -40.80
C ALA A 193 -7.95 -3.77 -41.77
N HIS A 194 -7.51 -4.94 -41.29
CA HIS A 194 -6.83 -5.93 -42.11
C HIS A 194 -7.79 -6.89 -42.87
N SER A 195 -8.86 -7.34 -42.23
CA SER A 195 -9.83 -8.30 -42.76
C SER A 195 -11.21 -8.12 -42.14
N ALA A 196 -12.08 -7.38 -42.84
CA ALA A 196 -13.47 -7.18 -42.44
C ALA A 196 -14.24 -8.51 -42.30
N ALA A 197 -13.94 -9.51 -43.14
CA ALA A 197 -14.57 -10.82 -43.06
C ALA A 197 -14.19 -11.59 -41.78
N ALA A 198 -12.93 -11.49 -41.32
CA ALA A 198 -12.49 -12.11 -40.07
C ALA A 198 -13.08 -11.40 -38.85
N ALA A 199 -13.10 -10.07 -38.85
CA ALA A 199 -13.74 -9.27 -37.79
C ALA A 199 -15.26 -9.54 -37.70
N TYR A 200 -15.94 -9.71 -38.84
CA TYR A 200 -17.35 -10.10 -38.89
C TYR A 200 -17.58 -11.46 -38.22
N LYS A 201 -16.76 -12.47 -38.57
CA LYS A 201 -16.86 -13.81 -37.97
C LYS A 201 -16.68 -13.74 -36.46
N GLU A 202 -15.66 -13.04 -35.99
CA GLU A 202 -15.40 -12.88 -34.56
C GLU A 202 -16.58 -12.23 -33.83
N ARG A 203 -17.10 -11.11 -34.35
CA ARG A 203 -18.27 -10.42 -33.79
C ARG A 203 -19.51 -11.32 -33.71
N ALA A 204 -19.70 -12.20 -34.70
CA ALA A 204 -20.84 -13.11 -34.73
C ALA A 204 -20.79 -14.18 -33.62
N PHE A 205 -19.61 -14.44 -33.03
CA PHE A 205 -19.42 -15.41 -31.95
C PHE A 205 -19.46 -14.81 -30.54
N TRP A 206 -19.61 -13.50 -30.39
CA TRP A 206 -19.68 -12.86 -29.07
C TRP A 206 -20.81 -13.47 -28.21
N PRO A 207 -20.52 -13.89 -26.96
CA PRO A 207 -21.53 -14.43 -26.05
C PRO A 207 -22.63 -13.43 -25.72
N GLU A 208 -23.82 -13.94 -25.47
CA GLU A 208 -24.92 -13.15 -24.94
C GLU A 208 -24.71 -12.95 -23.43
N ASP A 209 -24.34 -11.73 -23.04
CA ASP A 209 -24.23 -11.30 -21.65
C ASP A 209 -24.89 -9.92 -21.46
N ASP A 210 -24.98 -9.49 -20.20
CA ASP A 210 -25.47 -8.18 -19.81
C ASP A 210 -24.35 -7.21 -19.42
N HIS A 211 -23.09 -7.52 -19.77
CA HIS A 211 -21.90 -6.84 -19.26
C HIS A 211 -20.93 -6.50 -20.42
N VAL A 212 -19.86 -7.27 -20.58
CA VAL A 212 -18.74 -6.96 -21.48
C VAL A 212 -19.18 -7.02 -22.94
N PHE A 213 -19.84 -8.09 -23.35
CA PHE A 213 -20.23 -8.29 -24.74
C PHE A 213 -21.46 -7.48 -25.12
N ALA A 214 -22.36 -7.16 -24.18
CA ALA A 214 -23.39 -6.13 -24.37
C ALA A 214 -22.75 -4.78 -24.75
N ARG A 215 -21.71 -4.36 -24.03
CA ARG A 215 -20.99 -3.11 -24.31
C ARG A 215 -20.26 -3.15 -25.66
N LEU A 216 -19.62 -4.27 -26.01
CA LEU A 216 -19.02 -4.47 -27.33
C LEU A 216 -20.05 -4.38 -28.47
N ARG A 217 -21.27 -4.91 -28.28
CA ARG A 217 -22.36 -4.78 -29.26
C ARG A 217 -22.82 -3.34 -29.42
N MET A 218 -22.92 -2.57 -28.34
CA MET A 218 -23.25 -1.14 -28.40
C MET A 218 -22.19 -0.36 -29.18
N TRP A 219 -20.93 -0.55 -28.81
CA TRP A 219 -19.78 0.06 -29.50
C TRP A 219 -19.74 -0.28 -31.00
N ALA A 220 -19.87 -1.57 -31.35
CA ALA A 220 -19.87 -2.02 -32.74
C ALA A 220 -21.08 -1.49 -33.54
N ALA A 221 -22.25 -1.35 -32.91
CA ALA A 221 -23.42 -0.76 -33.56
C ALA A 221 -23.17 0.71 -33.93
N GLY A 222 -22.51 1.49 -33.08
CA GLY A 222 -22.14 2.89 -33.36
C GLY A 222 -21.16 3.07 -34.52
N ARG A 223 -20.38 2.03 -34.85
CA ARG A 223 -19.31 2.05 -35.87
C ARG A 223 -19.83 1.68 -37.26
N ARG A 224 -19.85 2.65 -38.18
CA ARG A 224 -20.30 2.48 -39.58
C ARG A 224 -19.42 1.54 -40.40
N ASP A 225 -18.15 1.45 -40.05
CA ASP A 225 -17.15 0.56 -40.67
C ASP A 225 -17.27 -0.90 -40.21
N LEU A 226 -17.95 -1.17 -39.08
CA LEU A 226 -18.09 -2.53 -38.53
C LEU A 226 -19.46 -3.17 -38.79
N THR A 227 -20.49 -2.36 -39.03
CA THR A 227 -21.88 -2.84 -39.13
C THR A 227 -22.71 -2.08 -40.16
N THR A 228 -23.49 -2.82 -40.95
CA THR A 228 -24.57 -2.24 -41.76
C THR A 228 -25.70 -1.69 -40.86
N PRO A 229 -26.55 -0.77 -41.35
CA PRO A 229 -27.62 -0.21 -40.53
C PRO A 229 -28.60 -1.26 -39.97
N ALA A 230 -28.88 -2.30 -40.76
CA ALA A 230 -29.74 -3.40 -40.33
C ALA A 230 -29.10 -4.24 -39.20
N GLU A 231 -27.79 -4.49 -39.28
CA GLU A 231 -27.05 -5.19 -38.23
C GLU A 231 -26.95 -4.37 -36.95
N ALA A 232 -26.55 -3.10 -37.05
CA ALA A 232 -26.49 -2.18 -35.91
C ALA A 232 -27.85 -2.11 -35.19
N GLY A 233 -28.94 -2.03 -35.96
CA GLY A 233 -30.30 -2.09 -35.44
C GLY A 233 -30.61 -3.39 -34.68
N ARG A 234 -30.21 -4.55 -35.22
CA ARG A 234 -30.38 -5.85 -34.53
C ARG A 234 -29.57 -5.94 -33.25
N LEU A 235 -28.31 -5.48 -33.25
CA LEU A 235 -27.46 -5.49 -32.07
C LEU A 235 -28.09 -4.68 -30.91
N LEU A 236 -28.55 -3.46 -31.17
CA LEU A 236 -29.14 -2.60 -30.13
C LEU A 236 -30.53 -3.07 -29.67
N THR A 237 -31.38 -3.50 -30.60
CA THR A 237 -32.72 -3.99 -30.24
C THR A 237 -32.68 -5.35 -29.54
N GLY A 238 -31.70 -6.19 -29.84
CA GLY A 238 -31.46 -7.49 -29.24
C GLY A 238 -30.91 -7.46 -27.81
N LEU A 239 -30.41 -6.31 -27.32
CA LEU A 239 -29.95 -6.17 -25.94
C LEU A 239 -31.05 -6.54 -24.94
N SER A 240 -30.70 -7.21 -23.84
CA SER A 240 -31.65 -7.47 -22.76
C SER A 240 -32.15 -6.15 -22.14
N SER A 241 -33.26 -6.22 -21.39
CA SER A 241 -33.75 -5.03 -20.67
C SER A 241 -32.77 -4.56 -19.59
N ARG A 242 -31.96 -5.46 -19.01
CA ARG A 242 -30.95 -5.11 -18.00
C ARG A 242 -29.76 -4.41 -18.64
N ALA A 243 -29.18 -5.01 -19.69
CA ALA A 243 -28.06 -4.44 -20.43
C ALA A 243 -28.40 -3.07 -21.05
N PHE A 244 -29.60 -2.97 -21.63
CA PHE A 244 -30.08 -1.73 -22.24
C PHE A 244 -30.19 -0.61 -21.21
N TRP A 245 -30.60 -0.89 -19.97
CA TRP A 245 -30.82 0.12 -18.93
C TRP A 245 -29.74 0.20 -17.86
N ASP A 246 -28.60 -0.48 -18.05
CA ASP A 246 -27.46 -0.34 -17.14
C ASP A 246 -26.91 1.08 -17.21
N GLY A 247 -26.58 1.66 -16.05
CA GLY A 247 -26.00 3.00 -15.94
C GLY A 247 -24.59 3.08 -16.55
N HIS A 248 -23.79 2.02 -16.42
CA HIS A 248 -22.41 1.98 -16.96
C HIS A 248 -22.41 1.82 -18.49
N HIS A 249 -23.49 1.30 -19.06
CA HIS A 249 -23.67 1.20 -20.51
C HIS A 249 -24.31 2.43 -21.14
N GLN A 250 -24.88 3.32 -20.32
CA GLN A 250 -25.75 4.40 -20.80
C GLN A 250 -25.08 5.27 -21.86
N ARG A 251 -23.83 5.68 -21.63
CA ARG A 251 -23.08 6.51 -22.58
C ARG A 251 -22.88 5.79 -23.92
N ASP A 252 -22.27 4.60 -23.92
CA ASP A 252 -21.97 3.88 -25.17
C ASP A 252 -23.26 3.54 -25.95
N LEU A 253 -24.35 3.25 -25.24
CA LEU A 253 -25.67 3.04 -25.86
C LEU A 253 -26.20 4.31 -26.53
N LEU A 254 -26.24 5.43 -25.80
CA LEU A 254 -26.80 6.69 -26.28
C LEU A 254 -25.99 7.26 -27.44
N VAL A 255 -24.66 7.20 -27.35
CA VAL A 255 -23.75 7.62 -28.41
C VAL A 255 -23.90 6.74 -29.65
N ALA A 256 -24.03 5.40 -29.49
CA ALA A 256 -24.26 4.49 -30.61
C ALA A 256 -25.61 4.74 -31.32
N ILE A 257 -26.69 4.97 -30.55
CA ILE A 257 -28.00 5.34 -31.09
C ILE A 257 -27.88 6.66 -31.85
N ALA A 258 -27.26 7.69 -31.26
CA ALA A 258 -27.15 9.01 -31.87
C ALA A 258 -26.33 9.00 -33.17
N ALA A 259 -25.22 8.26 -33.19
CA ALA A 259 -24.35 8.14 -34.36
C ALA A 259 -25.03 7.48 -35.58
N ARG A 260 -26.02 6.60 -35.34
CA ARG A 260 -26.65 5.76 -36.37
C ARG A 260 -28.13 6.04 -36.61
N TRP A 261 -28.75 6.96 -35.86
CA TRP A 261 -30.20 7.14 -35.87
C TRP A 261 -30.79 7.36 -37.27
N ALA A 262 -30.16 8.23 -38.06
CA ALA A 262 -30.58 8.55 -39.42
C ALA A 262 -30.50 7.34 -40.38
N ASP A 263 -29.57 6.41 -40.11
CA ASP A 263 -29.34 5.23 -40.94
C ASP A 263 -30.37 4.11 -40.64
N PHE A 264 -31.05 4.17 -39.48
CA PHE A 264 -31.89 3.06 -39.02
C PHE A 264 -33.21 2.93 -39.81
N PRO A 265 -33.57 1.69 -40.21
CA PRO A 265 -34.90 1.40 -40.75
C PRO A 265 -36.01 1.86 -39.79
N ALA A 266 -37.17 2.26 -40.32
CA ALA A 266 -38.30 2.74 -39.51
C ALA A 266 -38.68 1.75 -38.39
N ARG A 267 -38.71 0.44 -38.70
CA ARG A 267 -38.97 -0.62 -37.72
C ARG A 267 -37.98 -0.61 -36.55
N THR A 268 -36.69 -0.35 -36.81
CA THR A 268 -35.66 -0.27 -35.76
C THR A 268 -35.85 0.99 -34.91
N ARG A 269 -36.13 2.14 -35.53
CA ARG A 269 -36.41 3.40 -34.80
C ARG A 269 -37.63 3.24 -33.88
N SER A 270 -38.71 2.64 -34.35
CA SER A 270 -39.89 2.33 -33.53
C SER A 270 -39.59 1.35 -32.40
N ALA A 271 -38.79 0.30 -32.65
CA ALA A 271 -38.42 -0.67 -31.62
C ALA A 271 -37.56 -0.03 -30.51
N LEU A 272 -36.58 0.80 -30.87
CA LEU A 272 -35.75 1.54 -29.90
C LEU A 272 -36.57 2.56 -29.12
N ALA A 273 -37.45 3.31 -29.79
CA ALA A 273 -38.37 4.22 -29.11
C ALA A 273 -39.27 3.50 -28.10
N GLY A 274 -39.81 2.34 -28.48
CA GLY A 274 -40.59 1.50 -27.57
C GLY A 274 -39.80 1.01 -26.34
N LYS A 275 -38.52 0.62 -26.53
CA LYS A 275 -37.65 0.22 -25.40
C LYS A 275 -37.33 1.40 -24.47
N LEU A 276 -37.09 2.60 -25.01
CA LEU A 276 -36.87 3.82 -24.24
C LEU A 276 -38.10 4.21 -23.41
N LEU A 277 -39.30 4.17 -24.01
CA LEU A 277 -40.55 4.47 -23.31
C LEU A 277 -40.90 3.45 -22.22
N LYS A 278 -40.54 2.17 -22.42
CA LYS A 278 -40.81 1.10 -21.44
C LYS A 278 -40.07 1.32 -20.12
N GLY A 279 -38.89 1.94 -20.16
CA GLY A 279 -38.07 2.20 -18.98
C GLY A 279 -37.36 0.95 -18.40
N PRO A 280 -36.51 1.14 -17.37
CA PRO A 280 -35.78 0.05 -16.71
C PRO A 280 -36.70 -0.95 -16.00
N PRO A 281 -36.23 -2.20 -15.76
CA PRO A 281 -36.94 -3.15 -14.92
C PRO A 281 -36.96 -2.72 -13.44
N ARG A 282 -37.91 -3.27 -12.68
CA ARG A 282 -38.02 -3.05 -11.22
C ARG A 282 -36.92 -3.81 -10.48
N TRP A 283 -36.31 -3.19 -9.47
CA TRP A 283 -35.34 -3.90 -8.62
C TRP A 283 -36.04 -4.86 -7.64
N PRO A 284 -35.36 -5.94 -7.17
CA PRO A 284 -35.99 -6.97 -6.34
C PRO A 284 -36.66 -6.49 -5.05
N ARG A 285 -36.18 -5.39 -4.45
CA ARG A 285 -36.67 -4.83 -3.17
C ARG A 285 -37.26 -3.42 -3.29
N GLU A 286 -37.47 -2.93 -4.50
CA GLU A 286 -37.94 -1.57 -4.74
C GLU A 286 -39.46 -1.49 -4.67
N ASN A 287 -40.00 -0.50 -3.95
CA ASN A 287 -41.44 -0.33 -3.84
C ASN A 287 -42.05 0.16 -5.17
N ARG A 288 -43.35 -0.07 -5.36
CA ARG A 288 -44.01 0.22 -6.65
C ARG A 288 -44.02 1.71 -7.00
N ALA A 289 -44.15 2.59 -6.02
CA ALA A 289 -44.20 4.03 -6.25
C ALA A 289 -42.81 4.58 -6.65
N GLU A 290 -41.78 4.24 -5.89
CA GLU A 290 -40.37 4.55 -6.20
C GLU A 290 -39.96 4.02 -7.57
N PHE A 291 -40.36 2.78 -7.89
CA PHE A 291 -40.12 2.19 -9.20
C PHE A 291 -40.71 3.04 -10.34
N LEU A 292 -41.97 3.47 -10.21
CA LEU A 292 -42.62 4.26 -11.25
C LEU A 292 -41.93 5.61 -11.47
N VAL A 293 -41.53 6.27 -10.38
CA VAL A 293 -40.79 7.54 -10.42
C VAL A 293 -39.40 7.36 -11.04
N ARG A 294 -38.59 6.39 -10.56
CA ARG A 294 -37.25 6.12 -11.09
C ARG A 294 -37.30 5.71 -12.56
N ARG A 295 -38.23 4.81 -12.92
CA ARG A 295 -38.42 4.36 -14.30
C ARG A 295 -38.72 5.53 -15.23
N ALA A 296 -39.59 6.43 -14.79
CA ALA A 296 -39.94 7.63 -15.55
C ALA A 296 -38.75 8.60 -15.68
N ALA A 297 -38.08 8.93 -14.58
CA ALA A 297 -36.91 9.80 -14.59
C ALA A 297 -35.80 9.29 -15.54
N TYR A 298 -35.42 8.00 -15.43
CA TYR A 298 -34.36 7.43 -16.26
C TYR A 298 -34.75 7.39 -17.75
N ALA A 299 -36.03 7.16 -18.05
CA ALA A 299 -36.53 7.23 -19.41
C ALA A 299 -36.47 8.65 -19.96
N LEU A 300 -36.90 9.64 -19.16
CA LEU A 300 -36.85 11.05 -19.53
C LEU A 300 -35.41 11.53 -19.76
N ASP A 301 -34.45 11.18 -18.90
CA ASP A 301 -33.03 11.54 -19.07
C ASP A 301 -32.52 11.15 -20.47
N ARG A 302 -32.73 9.89 -20.86
CA ARG A 302 -32.26 9.35 -22.14
C ARG A 302 -33.00 9.93 -23.34
N ILE A 303 -34.33 10.08 -23.23
CA ILE A 303 -35.17 10.63 -24.30
C ILE A 303 -34.81 12.10 -24.54
N HIS A 304 -34.68 12.89 -23.49
CA HIS A 304 -34.35 14.31 -23.59
C HIS A 304 -32.92 14.55 -24.04
N TRP A 305 -31.97 13.70 -23.62
CA TRP A 305 -30.61 13.75 -24.15
C TRP A 305 -30.57 13.50 -25.67
N LEU A 306 -31.31 12.50 -26.16
CA LEU A 306 -31.42 12.23 -27.61
C LEU A 306 -32.09 13.40 -28.34
N LYS A 307 -33.16 13.96 -27.78
CA LYS A 307 -33.83 15.15 -28.33
C LYS A 307 -32.87 16.34 -28.43
N ALA A 308 -32.04 16.58 -27.42
CA ALA A 308 -31.02 17.62 -27.44
C ALA A 308 -29.95 17.40 -28.52
N LYS A 309 -29.74 16.15 -28.98
CA LYS A 309 -28.92 15.80 -30.15
C LYS A 309 -29.68 15.87 -31.49
N GLY A 310 -30.91 16.40 -31.50
CA GLY A 310 -31.73 16.55 -32.69
C GLY A 310 -32.45 15.27 -33.14
N ILE A 311 -32.66 14.32 -32.22
CA ILE A 311 -33.30 13.04 -32.52
C ILE A 311 -34.74 13.03 -32.00
N ASP A 312 -35.69 13.12 -32.94
CA ASP A 312 -37.11 12.96 -32.64
C ASP A 312 -37.51 11.47 -32.65
N LEU A 313 -38.00 11.00 -31.51
CA LEU A 313 -38.48 9.63 -31.37
C LEU A 313 -39.87 9.49 -32.01
N PRO A 314 -40.14 8.39 -32.75
CA PRO A 314 -41.48 8.05 -33.23
C PRO A 314 -42.34 7.52 -32.07
N ALA A 315 -42.62 8.38 -31.11
CA ALA A 315 -43.37 8.12 -29.89
C ALA A 315 -44.63 8.99 -29.84
N ALA A 316 -45.71 8.49 -29.25
CA ALA A 316 -46.87 9.32 -28.96
C ALA A 316 -46.48 10.37 -27.90
N ALA A 317 -46.75 11.65 -28.16
CA ALA A 317 -46.47 12.73 -27.22
C ALA A 317 -47.09 12.48 -25.83
N GLU A 318 -48.26 11.83 -25.81
CA GLU A 318 -48.97 11.41 -24.61
C GLU A 318 -48.14 10.46 -23.72
N ALA A 319 -47.36 9.55 -24.31
CA ALA A 319 -46.52 8.61 -23.54
C ALA A 319 -45.34 9.29 -22.85
N ILE A 320 -44.80 10.38 -23.43
CA ILE A 320 -43.74 11.18 -22.80
C ILE A 320 -44.35 12.03 -21.67
N GLU A 321 -45.53 12.59 -21.87
CA GLU A 321 -46.27 13.31 -20.83
C GLU A 321 -46.69 12.41 -19.66
N ASP A 322 -47.04 11.14 -19.91
CA ASP A 322 -47.26 10.14 -18.87
C ASP A 322 -46.01 9.93 -17.99
N LEU A 323 -44.82 9.88 -18.60
CA LEU A 323 -43.56 9.77 -17.85
C LEU A 323 -43.31 11.03 -17.03
N ARG A 324 -43.53 12.22 -17.58
CA ARG A 324 -43.41 13.49 -16.84
C ARG A 324 -44.34 13.55 -15.63
N ARG A 325 -45.61 13.16 -15.79
CA ARG A 325 -46.56 13.05 -14.67
C ARG A 325 -46.13 12.05 -13.61
N ALA A 326 -45.46 10.97 -14.00
CA ALA A 326 -44.95 9.95 -13.07
C ALA A 326 -43.66 10.37 -12.34
N ALA A 327 -42.93 11.37 -12.83
CA ALA A 327 -41.71 11.91 -12.21
C ALA A 327 -41.81 13.44 -12.03
N PRO A 328 -42.66 13.93 -11.11
CA PRO A 328 -42.96 15.36 -10.98
C PRO A 328 -41.76 16.24 -10.57
N ASN A 329 -40.73 15.63 -9.98
CA ASN A 329 -39.51 16.33 -9.53
C ASN A 329 -38.39 16.31 -10.58
N TRP A 330 -38.63 15.71 -11.76
CA TRP A 330 -37.66 15.68 -12.84
C TRP A 330 -37.69 17.00 -13.64
N CYS A 331 -36.52 17.54 -14.00
CA CYS A 331 -36.38 18.72 -14.85
C CYS A 331 -35.42 18.46 -16.02
N GLU A 332 -35.50 19.27 -17.08
CA GLU A 332 -34.76 19.02 -18.33
C GLU A 332 -33.24 19.13 -18.15
N GLU A 333 -32.76 19.89 -17.18
CA GLU A 333 -31.32 20.00 -16.88
C GLU A 333 -30.69 18.66 -16.48
N HIS A 334 -31.45 17.75 -15.88
CA HIS A 334 -30.96 16.42 -15.51
C HIS A 334 -30.54 15.56 -16.71
N ALA A 335 -31.10 15.83 -17.90
CA ALA A 335 -30.76 15.08 -19.10
C ALA A 335 -29.40 15.48 -19.70
N ALA A 336 -28.85 16.65 -19.37
CA ALA A 336 -27.62 17.17 -19.98
C ALA A 336 -26.44 16.20 -19.80
N ASP A 337 -26.35 15.59 -18.62
CA ASP A 337 -25.26 14.69 -18.23
C ASP A 337 -25.57 13.20 -18.49
N ALA A 338 -26.68 12.88 -19.16
CA ALA A 338 -27.09 11.49 -19.37
C ALA A 338 -26.05 10.65 -20.13
N ALA A 339 -25.20 11.26 -20.96
CA ALA A 339 -24.08 10.57 -21.60
C ALA A 339 -22.71 10.98 -21.05
N ALA A 340 -22.62 11.69 -19.92
CA ALA A 340 -21.32 12.04 -19.33
C ALA A 340 -20.50 10.79 -18.98
N SER A 341 -19.17 10.84 -19.17
CA SER A 341 -18.30 9.75 -18.71
C SER A 341 -18.30 9.64 -17.18
N ILE A 342 -18.45 8.40 -16.70
CA ILE A 342 -18.37 8.03 -15.28
C ILE A 342 -16.96 7.55 -14.88
N GLU A 343 -15.97 7.70 -15.78
CA GLU A 343 -14.57 7.36 -15.50
C GLU A 343 -14.09 8.04 -14.21
N SER A 344 -13.46 7.25 -13.33
CA SER A 344 -12.78 7.76 -12.14
C SER A 344 -11.72 8.79 -12.55
N ARG A 345 -12.03 10.07 -12.33
CA ARG A 345 -11.10 11.16 -12.64
C ARG A 345 -10.11 11.29 -11.48
N GLY A 346 -8.87 10.87 -11.71
CA GLY A 346 -7.76 11.01 -10.76
C GLY A 346 -6.86 12.18 -11.12
N GLY A 347 -6.40 12.92 -10.12
CA GLY A 347 -5.42 13.98 -10.27
C GLY A 347 -5.17 14.69 -8.94
N TRP A 348 -4.11 15.49 -8.87
CA TRP A 348 -3.84 16.31 -7.70
C TRP A 348 -4.74 17.54 -7.73
N VAL A 349 -5.38 17.85 -6.61
CA VAL A 349 -6.07 19.13 -6.46
C VAL A 349 -5.02 20.23 -6.50
N VAL A 350 -5.03 21.03 -7.56
CA VAL A 350 -4.25 22.24 -7.71
C VAL A 350 -5.05 23.39 -7.10
N THR A 351 -4.53 23.97 -6.04
CA THR A 351 -5.11 25.19 -5.47
C THR A 351 -4.74 26.38 -6.35
N ASP A 352 -5.72 27.13 -6.86
CA ASP A 352 -5.51 28.45 -7.44
C ASP A 352 -5.43 29.49 -6.31
N PRO A 353 -4.26 30.13 -6.08
CA PRO A 353 -4.08 31.09 -5.02
C PRO A 353 -4.38 32.53 -5.47
N THR A 354 -4.96 32.78 -6.64
CA THR A 354 -5.08 34.11 -7.25
C THR A 354 -5.81 35.12 -6.33
N PRO A 355 -5.11 36.13 -5.78
CA PRO A 355 -5.67 36.97 -4.72
C PRO A 355 -6.47 38.16 -5.23
N THR A 356 -6.59 38.33 -6.55
CA THR A 356 -7.21 39.51 -7.21
C THR A 356 -8.56 39.90 -6.60
N PRO A 357 -9.49 38.96 -6.31
CA PRO A 357 -10.77 39.31 -5.71
C PRO A 357 -10.67 39.95 -4.32
N LEU A 358 -9.58 39.69 -3.58
CA LEU A 358 -9.39 40.13 -2.19
C LEU A 358 -8.57 41.43 -2.06
N LEU A 359 -7.91 41.90 -3.14
CA LEU A 359 -6.97 43.02 -3.06
C LEU A 359 -7.59 44.32 -2.55
N ASN A 360 -8.86 44.56 -2.91
CA ASN A 360 -9.60 45.77 -2.56
C ASN A 360 -10.63 45.57 -1.44
N GLU A 361 -10.76 44.35 -0.90
CA GLU A 361 -11.75 44.03 0.13
C GLU A 361 -11.44 44.72 1.48
N PRO A 362 -12.41 45.42 2.10
CA PRO A 362 -12.26 45.99 3.44
C PRO A 362 -11.87 44.96 4.50
N LEU A 363 -11.11 45.37 5.52
CA LEU A 363 -10.66 44.47 6.60
C LEU A 363 -11.80 43.70 7.29
N ALA A 364 -12.97 44.34 7.43
CA ALA A 364 -14.12 43.77 8.11
C ALA A 364 -14.79 42.63 7.33
N SER A 365 -14.79 42.67 5.99
CA SER A 365 -15.40 41.66 5.12
C SER A 365 -14.40 40.67 4.53
N LEU A 366 -13.09 40.91 4.69
CA LEU A 366 -12.04 40.17 3.98
C LEU A 366 -12.08 38.66 4.24
N ILE A 367 -12.26 38.24 5.50
CA ILE A 367 -12.31 36.82 5.84
C ILE A 367 -13.59 36.16 5.33
N ASP A 368 -14.74 36.84 5.44
CA ASP A 368 -16.02 36.34 4.88
C ASP A 368 -15.95 36.22 3.35
N ALA A 369 -15.32 37.19 2.68
CA ALA A 369 -15.10 37.15 1.24
C ALA A 369 -14.18 36.00 0.85
N ALA A 370 -13.09 35.80 1.59
CA ALA A 370 -12.18 34.67 1.37
C ALA A 370 -12.88 33.32 1.55
N GLU A 371 -13.69 33.15 2.59
CA GLU A 371 -14.43 31.91 2.86
C GLU A 371 -15.51 31.64 1.81
N ARG A 372 -16.20 32.69 1.32
CA ARG A 372 -17.19 32.56 0.24
C ARG A 372 -16.57 32.20 -1.12
N LEU A 373 -15.36 32.68 -1.38
CA LEU A 373 -14.63 32.40 -2.61
C LEU A 373 -13.88 31.08 -2.57
N ARG A 374 -13.64 30.54 -1.38
CA ARG A 374 -12.99 29.24 -1.19
C ARG A 374 -13.93 28.14 -1.67
N GLY A 375 -13.46 27.30 -2.58
CA GLY A 375 -14.26 26.17 -3.02
C GLY A 375 -13.72 25.47 -4.26
N ARG A 376 -14.28 24.31 -4.53
CA ARG A 376 -13.92 23.51 -5.71
C ARG A 376 -14.43 24.21 -6.97
N HIS A 377 -13.59 24.31 -8.00
CA HIS A 377 -13.98 24.94 -9.25
C HIS A 377 -15.15 24.16 -9.89
N PRO A 378 -16.25 24.82 -10.32
CA PRO A 378 -17.47 24.12 -10.75
C PRO A 378 -17.30 23.19 -11.95
N LYS A 379 -16.30 23.47 -12.81
CA LYS A 379 -16.02 22.71 -14.03
C LYS A 379 -14.74 21.88 -13.96
N ASP A 380 -13.93 22.08 -12.92
CA ASP A 380 -12.64 21.42 -12.76
C ASP A 380 -12.50 20.96 -11.31
N PHE A 381 -12.89 19.71 -11.07
CA PHE A 381 -12.82 19.13 -9.73
C PHE A 381 -11.37 18.94 -9.24
N LEU A 382 -10.35 19.08 -10.10
CA LEU A 382 -8.94 19.10 -9.70
C LEU A 382 -8.45 20.50 -9.40
N ARG A 383 -9.30 21.53 -9.47
CA ARG A 383 -8.95 22.89 -9.09
C ARG A 383 -9.75 23.32 -7.87
N GLU A 384 -9.05 23.83 -6.88
CA GLU A 384 -9.65 24.47 -5.70
C GLU A 384 -9.27 25.94 -5.69
N GLU A 385 -10.24 26.83 -5.62
CA GLU A 385 -10.00 28.25 -5.46
C GLU A 385 -9.71 28.53 -3.97
N ASP A 386 -8.54 29.07 -3.64
CA ASP A 386 -8.24 29.61 -2.30
C ASP A 386 -7.47 30.94 -2.44
N PRO A 387 -8.15 32.03 -2.83
CA PRO A 387 -7.50 33.34 -3.07
C PRO A 387 -6.83 33.90 -1.82
N PHE A 388 -7.22 33.43 -0.62
CA PHE A 388 -6.61 33.87 0.62
C PHE A 388 -5.16 33.38 0.75
N GLN A 389 -4.82 32.21 0.21
CA GLN A 389 -3.44 31.71 0.20
C GLN A 389 -2.48 32.69 -0.49
N GLY A 390 -2.82 33.16 -1.69
CA GLY A 390 -2.01 34.18 -2.37
C GLY A 390 -2.07 35.55 -1.68
N PHE A 391 -3.21 35.88 -1.06
CA PHE A 391 -3.36 37.15 -0.34
C PHE A 391 -2.45 37.22 0.89
N VAL A 392 -2.31 36.13 1.64
CA VAL A 392 -1.39 36.00 2.78
C VAL A 392 0.05 36.25 2.34
N GLN A 393 0.45 35.70 1.19
CA GLN A 393 1.81 35.89 0.66
C GLN A 393 2.06 37.35 0.26
N LEU A 394 1.07 38.00 -0.37
CA LEU A 394 1.21 39.35 -0.90
C LEU A 394 1.05 40.45 0.16
N LYS A 395 0.10 40.29 1.10
CA LYS A 395 -0.29 41.31 2.09
C LYS A 395 -0.40 40.73 3.52
N PRO A 396 0.67 40.13 4.07
CA PRO A 396 0.61 39.38 5.33
C PRO A 396 0.14 40.20 6.54
N VAL A 397 0.58 41.46 6.65
CA VAL A 397 0.15 42.34 7.76
C VAL A 397 -1.34 42.64 7.70
N ARG A 398 -1.89 42.84 6.48
CA ARG A 398 -3.32 43.10 6.28
C ARG A 398 -4.15 41.85 6.54
N ALA A 399 -3.67 40.68 6.09
CA ALA A 399 -4.30 39.39 6.39
C ALA A 399 -4.36 39.14 7.91
N LEU A 400 -3.25 39.38 8.64
CA LEU A 400 -3.21 39.25 10.10
C LEU A 400 -4.18 40.22 10.79
N ALA A 401 -4.27 41.46 10.31
CA ALA A 401 -5.22 42.44 10.86
C ALA A 401 -6.68 42.01 10.65
N ALA A 402 -7.01 41.46 9.48
CA ALA A 402 -8.35 40.93 9.17
C ALA A 402 -8.69 39.72 10.05
N LEU A 403 -7.75 38.78 10.22
CA LEU A 403 -7.91 37.64 11.13
C LEU A 403 -8.18 38.10 12.57
N MET A 404 -7.41 39.05 13.08
CA MET A 404 -7.57 39.58 14.44
C MET A 404 -8.88 40.35 14.63
N LEU A 405 -9.33 41.07 13.60
CA LEU A 405 -10.64 41.73 13.63
C LEU A 405 -11.75 40.69 13.69
N ARG A 406 -11.70 39.68 12.82
CA ARG A 406 -12.72 38.62 12.75
C ARG A 406 -12.82 37.83 14.05
N THR A 407 -11.70 37.51 14.69
CA THR A 407 -11.66 36.88 16.03
C THR A 407 -12.47 37.65 17.09
N LYS A 408 -12.62 38.97 16.95
CA LYS A 408 -13.37 39.80 17.91
C LYS A 408 -14.86 39.94 17.59
N THR A 409 -15.25 39.80 16.33
CA THR A 409 -16.57 40.22 15.84
C THR A 409 -17.45 39.08 15.33
N GLY A 410 -16.94 37.85 15.28
CA GLY A 410 -17.69 36.70 14.76
C GLY A 410 -17.07 35.37 15.15
N GLU A 411 -17.42 34.33 14.38
CA GLU A 411 -16.85 32.99 14.56
C GLU A 411 -15.33 32.98 14.32
N PHE A 412 -14.63 32.14 15.08
CA PHE A 412 -13.18 32.04 15.01
C PHE A 412 -12.76 31.44 13.65
N PRO A 413 -11.97 32.15 12.82
CA PRO A 413 -11.73 31.74 11.45
C PRO A 413 -10.59 30.70 11.35
N THR A 414 -10.82 29.49 11.86
CA THR A 414 -9.82 28.42 11.97
C THR A 414 -9.15 28.10 10.63
N ILE A 415 -9.93 27.97 9.55
CA ILE A 415 -9.41 27.65 8.21
C ILE A 415 -8.45 28.75 7.72
N SER A 416 -8.85 30.01 7.88
CA SER A 416 -8.03 31.16 7.47
C SER A 416 -6.78 31.33 8.34
N TRP A 417 -6.85 31.04 9.64
CA TRP A 417 -5.67 30.98 10.51
C TRP A 417 -4.70 29.86 10.09
N ASN A 418 -5.22 28.68 9.74
CA ASN A 418 -4.40 27.58 9.23
C ASN A 418 -3.69 27.96 7.93
N ALA A 419 -4.41 28.57 6.99
CA ALA A 419 -3.83 29.08 5.74
C ALA A 419 -2.73 30.12 6.01
N TYR A 420 -2.96 31.03 6.96
CA TYR A 420 -1.99 32.06 7.32
C TYR A 420 -0.70 31.48 7.91
N LEU A 421 -0.81 30.57 8.89
CA LEU A 421 0.34 30.02 9.62
C LEU A 421 1.13 28.99 8.81
N ASN A 422 0.46 28.22 7.95
CA ASN A 422 1.10 27.20 7.11
C ASN A 422 1.65 27.75 5.79
N SER A 423 1.45 29.04 5.49
CA SER A 423 2.01 29.65 4.29
C SER A 423 3.55 29.57 4.28
N GLU A 424 4.13 29.06 3.20
CA GLU A 424 5.59 28.98 3.02
C GLU A 424 6.28 30.35 3.15
N ALA A 425 5.57 31.43 2.82
CA ALA A 425 6.06 32.80 3.00
C ALA A 425 6.39 33.12 4.47
N ARG A 426 5.76 32.46 5.45
CA ARG A 426 6.04 32.68 6.88
C ARG A 426 7.49 32.32 7.24
N LYS A 427 8.14 31.41 6.51
CA LYS A 427 9.53 30.99 6.78
C LYS A 427 10.55 32.12 6.59
N ASN A 428 10.21 33.12 5.77
CA ASN A 428 11.08 34.23 5.41
C ASN A 428 10.57 35.58 5.96
N ASP A 429 9.68 35.55 6.96
CA ASP A 429 9.18 36.77 7.59
C ASP A 429 10.31 37.57 8.26
N ARG A 430 10.22 38.90 8.16
CA ARG A 430 11.12 39.79 8.89
C ARG A 430 10.89 39.62 10.40
N PRO A 431 11.92 39.71 11.25
CA PRO A 431 11.79 39.50 12.70
C PRO A 431 10.66 40.29 13.36
N ARG A 432 10.43 41.55 12.94
CA ARG A 432 9.34 42.40 13.44
C ARG A 432 7.95 41.82 13.13
N LEU A 433 7.75 41.22 11.95
CA LEU A 433 6.48 40.57 11.59
C LEU A 433 6.33 39.25 12.37
N THR A 434 7.41 38.48 12.52
CA THR A 434 7.42 37.27 13.35
C THR A 434 7.01 37.57 14.80
N ALA A 435 7.56 38.63 15.40
CA ALA A 435 7.18 39.09 16.74
C ALA A 435 5.72 39.55 16.80
N LEU A 436 5.25 40.31 15.80
CA LEU A 436 3.87 40.74 15.73
C LEU A 436 2.91 39.54 15.70
N ILE A 437 3.21 38.52 14.89
CA ILE A 437 2.41 37.28 14.83
C ILE A 437 2.40 36.61 16.20
N ALA A 438 3.56 36.44 16.84
CA ALA A 438 3.65 35.84 18.17
C ALA A 438 2.78 36.59 19.20
N CYS A 439 2.90 37.91 19.28
CA CYS A 439 2.09 38.74 20.18
C CYS A 439 0.59 38.66 19.88
N ARG A 440 0.20 38.54 18.60
CA ARG A 440 -1.21 38.38 18.22
C ARG A 440 -1.76 37.01 18.59
N LEU A 441 -0.97 35.95 18.41
CA LEU A 441 -1.32 34.59 18.84
C LEU A 441 -1.45 34.50 20.37
N THR A 442 -0.56 35.14 21.13
CA THR A 442 -0.66 35.21 22.60
C THR A 442 -1.94 35.88 23.08
N ALA A 443 -2.47 36.84 22.32
CA ALA A 443 -3.68 37.58 22.64
C ALA A 443 -4.99 36.86 22.26
N LEU A 444 -4.91 35.66 21.66
CA LEU A 444 -6.10 34.88 21.31
C LEU A 444 -6.74 34.27 22.56
N PRO A 445 -8.08 34.14 22.60
CA PRO A 445 -8.74 33.32 23.60
C PRO A 445 -8.26 31.86 23.56
N THR A 446 -8.21 31.18 24.71
CA THR A 446 -7.77 29.77 24.81
C THR A 446 -8.51 28.86 23.85
N SER A 447 -9.84 29.03 23.72
CA SER A 447 -10.68 28.26 22.79
C SER A 447 -10.28 28.46 21.32
N GLY A 448 -9.97 29.70 20.92
CA GLY A 448 -9.48 29.99 19.57
C GLY A 448 -8.11 29.36 19.34
N LEU A 449 -7.18 29.52 20.29
CA LEU A 449 -5.84 28.94 20.23
C LEU A 449 -5.89 27.40 20.15
N ALA A 450 -6.83 26.76 20.86
CA ALA A 450 -7.04 25.31 20.83
C ALA A 450 -7.32 24.79 19.40
N THR A 451 -8.14 25.51 18.62
CA THR A 451 -8.48 25.09 17.25
C THR A 451 -7.31 25.14 16.26
N ILE A 452 -6.24 25.89 16.59
CA ILE A 452 -5.08 26.12 15.71
C ILE A 452 -3.74 25.79 16.38
N VAL A 453 -3.75 25.07 17.51
CA VAL A 453 -2.53 24.79 18.30
C VAL A 453 -1.47 24.02 17.51
N HIS A 454 -1.88 23.13 16.61
CA HIS A 454 -0.97 22.39 15.72
C HIS A 454 -0.23 23.32 14.74
N PRO A 455 -0.89 24.14 13.91
CA PRO A 455 -0.21 25.10 13.05
C PRO A 455 0.57 26.16 13.84
N VAL A 456 0.07 26.60 15.00
CA VAL A 456 0.81 27.53 15.88
C VAL A 456 2.14 26.93 16.32
N THR A 457 2.16 25.72 16.86
CA THR A 457 3.40 25.06 17.31
C THR A 457 4.33 24.67 16.15
N SER A 458 3.77 24.33 14.99
CA SER A 458 4.54 24.15 13.74
C SER A 458 5.25 25.44 13.32
N TRP A 459 4.52 26.56 13.31
CA TRP A 459 5.07 27.88 13.01
C TRP A 459 6.10 28.33 14.06
N MET A 460 5.83 28.11 15.35
CA MET A 460 6.80 28.37 16.43
C MET A 460 8.09 27.59 16.21
N TYR A 461 8.01 26.30 15.85
CA TYR A 461 9.19 25.49 15.53
C TYR A 461 9.96 26.05 14.31
N ALA A 462 9.25 26.45 13.27
CA ALA A 462 9.87 27.05 12.09
C ALA A 462 10.63 28.34 12.45
N MET A 463 10.01 29.20 13.25
CA MET A 463 10.50 30.54 13.62
C MET A 463 11.31 30.61 14.91
N ALA A 464 11.57 29.47 15.56
CA ALA A 464 12.17 29.43 16.89
C ALA A 464 13.49 30.19 16.98
N GLU A 465 14.41 29.97 16.05
CA GLU A 465 15.72 30.64 16.03
C GLU A 465 15.60 32.16 15.91
N THR A 466 14.74 32.64 14.99
CA THR A 466 14.46 34.07 14.82
C THR A 466 13.85 34.68 16.07
N LEU A 467 12.89 33.99 16.69
CA LEU A 467 12.21 34.44 17.90
C LEU A 467 13.18 34.46 19.09
N PHE A 468 13.97 33.41 19.33
CA PHE A 468 14.94 33.41 20.43
C PHE A 468 16.00 34.50 20.30
N ARG A 469 16.52 34.74 19.09
CA ARG A 469 17.59 35.72 18.88
C ARG A 469 17.11 37.16 18.93
N ASN A 470 15.93 37.45 18.38
CA ASN A 470 15.48 38.83 18.17
C ASN A 470 14.38 39.27 19.14
N HIS A 471 13.52 38.33 19.59
CA HIS A 471 12.30 38.63 20.34
C HIS A 471 11.99 37.54 21.41
N PRO A 472 12.92 37.26 22.34
CA PRO A 472 12.77 36.18 23.32
C PRO A 472 11.53 36.34 24.21
N ASP A 473 11.16 37.58 24.57
CA ASP A 473 9.95 37.85 25.36
C ASP A 473 8.66 37.46 24.61
N ALA A 474 8.62 37.68 23.29
CA ALA A 474 7.48 37.29 22.47
C ALA A 474 7.40 35.75 22.34
N PHE A 475 8.54 35.07 22.22
CA PHE A 475 8.59 33.60 22.27
C PHE A 475 8.04 33.08 23.60
N ARG A 476 8.55 33.63 24.71
CA ARG A 476 8.16 33.23 26.07
C ARG A 476 6.66 33.42 26.30
N ALA A 477 6.12 34.59 25.93
CA ALA A 477 4.70 34.89 26.13
C ALA A 477 3.78 33.95 25.32
N LEU A 478 4.17 33.61 24.07
CA LEU A 478 3.42 32.64 23.26
C LEU A 478 3.58 31.21 23.79
N TRP A 479 4.80 30.82 24.19
CA TRP A 479 5.05 29.54 24.84
C TRP A 479 4.16 29.38 26.07
N ASP A 480 4.11 30.39 26.95
CA ASP A 480 3.26 30.40 28.14
C ASP A 480 1.78 30.21 27.82
N ALA A 481 1.29 30.85 26.75
CA ALA A 481 -0.09 30.68 26.30
C ALA A 481 -0.37 29.26 25.81
N VAL A 482 0.53 28.68 25.01
CA VAL A 482 0.40 27.31 24.52
C VAL A 482 0.54 26.30 25.66
N LEU A 483 1.49 26.49 26.58
CA LEU A 483 1.69 25.59 27.72
C LEU A 483 0.46 25.59 28.65
N ARG A 484 -0.12 26.78 28.93
CA ARG A 484 -1.39 26.88 29.66
C ARG A 484 -2.52 26.14 28.96
N LEU A 485 -2.65 26.29 27.65
CA LEU A 485 -3.63 25.56 26.86
C LEU A 485 -3.43 24.04 27.00
N LEU A 486 -2.20 23.54 26.86
CA LEU A 486 -1.91 22.11 26.97
C LEU A 486 -2.19 21.54 28.38
N TRP A 487 -2.12 22.37 29.42
CA TRP A 487 -2.52 21.99 30.78
C TRP A 487 -4.04 21.93 30.96
N VAL A 488 -4.75 22.95 30.47
CA VAL A 488 -6.21 23.08 30.67
C VAL A 488 -6.98 22.16 29.72
N GLU A 489 -6.50 21.96 28.50
CA GLU A 489 -7.13 21.12 27.47
C GLU A 489 -6.12 20.12 26.86
N PRO A 490 -5.69 19.08 27.61
CA PRO A 490 -4.68 18.13 27.11
C PRO A 490 -5.08 17.42 25.81
N GLY A 491 -6.38 17.26 25.54
CA GLY A 491 -6.91 16.67 24.31
C GLY A 491 -6.57 17.47 23.06
N ALA A 492 -6.40 18.79 23.15
CA ALA A 492 -5.96 19.62 22.02
C ALA A 492 -4.49 19.35 21.63
N GLY A 493 -3.71 18.76 22.54
CA GLY A 493 -2.30 18.42 22.35
C GLY A 493 -2.03 17.03 21.76
N GLY A 494 -3.06 16.28 21.40
CA GLY A 494 -2.92 14.95 20.79
C GLY A 494 -2.20 14.96 19.45
N SER A 495 -1.75 13.79 18.97
CA SER A 495 -1.25 13.67 17.59
C SER A 495 -2.40 13.30 16.65
N GLY A 496 -2.40 13.84 15.44
CA GLY A 496 -3.38 13.52 14.41
C GLY A 496 -3.05 12.26 13.59
N ILE A 497 -1.96 11.55 13.91
CA ILE A 497 -1.54 10.34 13.20
C ILE A 497 -2.43 9.16 13.59
N VAL A 498 -3.02 8.51 12.58
CA VAL A 498 -3.78 7.25 12.76
C VAL A 498 -2.81 6.08 12.78
N HIS A 499 -2.88 5.26 13.84
CA HIS A 499 -1.96 4.13 14.01
C HIS A 499 -2.14 3.05 12.93
N SER A 500 -1.04 2.45 12.51
CA SER A 500 -1.07 1.19 11.75
C SER A 500 -1.35 0.00 12.67
N SER A 501 -1.66 -1.16 12.09
CA SER A 501 -1.84 -2.44 12.82
C SER A 501 -0.62 -2.89 13.64
N ARG A 502 0.52 -2.20 13.53
CA ARG A 502 1.77 -2.52 14.25
C ARG A 502 1.82 -1.91 15.65
N GLY A 503 0.90 -1.01 16.05
CA GLY A 503 0.87 -0.32 17.35
C GLY A 503 1.27 1.18 17.30
N ARG A 504 1.51 1.80 18.46
CA ARG A 504 1.89 3.23 18.63
C ARG A 504 3.38 3.50 18.36
N ASP A 505 3.76 4.62 17.73
CA ASP A 505 5.16 5.14 17.68
C ASP A 505 5.20 6.52 18.32
N TRP A 506 5.78 6.61 19.52
CA TRP A 506 5.75 7.83 20.31
C TRP A 506 6.57 8.97 19.72
N LEU A 507 7.64 8.66 18.97
CA LEU A 507 8.44 9.70 18.33
C LEU A 507 7.70 10.27 17.12
N GLU A 508 7.16 9.40 16.26
CA GLU A 508 6.42 9.83 15.06
C GLU A 508 5.21 10.69 15.44
N GLU A 509 4.48 10.29 16.47
CA GLU A 509 3.40 11.09 17.03
C GLU A 509 3.91 12.40 17.63
N GLY A 510 4.98 12.32 18.44
CA GLY A 510 5.52 13.46 19.17
C GLY A 510 6.03 14.56 18.25
N ILE A 511 6.74 14.23 17.17
CA ILE A 511 7.21 15.25 16.21
C ILE A 511 6.05 15.96 15.46
N ASN A 512 4.85 15.39 15.51
CA ASN A 512 3.62 15.92 14.93
C ASN A 512 2.63 16.50 15.95
N ALA A 513 2.87 16.29 17.24
CA ALA A 513 2.08 16.83 18.33
C ALA A 513 2.64 18.18 18.82
N PRO A 514 1.81 19.07 19.41
CA PRO A 514 2.25 20.36 19.93
C PRO A 514 3.43 20.27 20.91
N ALA A 515 3.35 19.39 21.92
CA ALA A 515 4.39 19.25 22.94
C ALA A 515 5.76 18.82 22.34
N GLY A 516 5.77 17.84 21.45
CA GLY A 516 7.01 17.41 20.81
C GLY A 516 7.55 18.42 19.79
N ARG A 517 6.70 19.19 19.10
CA ARG A 517 7.16 20.33 18.27
C ARG A 517 7.81 21.44 19.10
N LEU A 518 7.25 21.74 20.27
CA LEU A 518 7.88 22.64 21.23
C LEU A 518 9.24 22.10 21.68
N ALA A 519 9.35 20.80 22.02
CA ALA A 519 10.63 20.17 22.36
C ALA A 519 11.65 20.28 21.20
N LYS A 520 11.22 20.06 19.95
CA LYS A 520 12.06 20.25 18.76
C LYS A 520 12.52 21.70 18.59
N ALA A 521 11.66 22.68 18.94
CA ALA A 521 11.98 24.10 18.83
C ALA A 521 13.12 24.49 19.79
N LEU A 522 13.16 23.89 20.99
CA LEU A 522 14.21 24.14 21.98
C LEU A 522 15.61 23.78 21.47
N PHE A 523 15.73 22.81 20.56
CA PHE A 523 17.02 22.48 19.94
C PHE A 523 17.55 23.56 18.95
N LYS A 524 16.79 24.65 18.74
CA LYS A 524 17.22 25.85 18.00
C LYS A 524 17.58 27.03 18.91
N HIS A 525 17.62 26.83 20.23
CA HIS A 525 17.91 27.90 21.19
C HIS A 525 19.38 28.34 21.09
N PRO A 526 19.69 29.65 21.06
CA PRO A 526 21.06 30.16 20.88
C PRO A 526 22.00 29.71 22.01
N ALA A 527 21.49 29.59 23.24
CA ALA A 527 22.27 29.12 24.39
C ALA A 527 22.93 27.74 24.22
N ILE A 528 22.38 26.89 23.34
CA ILE A 528 22.91 25.54 23.11
C ILE A 528 23.78 25.44 21.85
N ALA A 529 23.93 26.51 21.06
CA ALA A 529 24.57 26.47 19.75
C ALA A 529 26.07 26.15 19.79
N ASN A 530 26.78 26.54 20.86
CA ASN A 530 28.23 26.40 21.01
C ASN A 530 28.64 25.84 22.38
N LEU A 531 27.81 24.96 22.98
CA LEU A 531 28.15 24.37 24.27
C LEU A 531 29.39 23.50 24.17
N GLN A 532 30.30 23.69 25.13
CA GLN A 532 31.42 22.78 25.33
C GLN A 532 30.89 21.48 25.94
N LEU A 533 31.63 20.40 25.71
CA LEU A 533 31.31 19.12 26.35
C LEU A 533 31.43 19.27 27.87
N ASP A 534 30.58 18.59 28.63
CA ASP A 534 30.54 18.61 30.10
C ASP A 534 30.33 20.01 30.74
N SER A 535 29.87 21.01 29.98
CA SER A 535 29.61 22.35 30.53
C SER A 535 28.31 22.45 31.34
N GLY A 536 27.48 21.39 31.32
CA GLY A 536 26.11 21.43 31.81
C GLY A 536 25.17 22.15 30.84
N LEU A 537 23.87 21.84 30.95
CA LEU A 537 22.85 22.50 30.13
C LEU A 537 22.57 23.92 30.67
N PRO A 538 22.36 24.96 29.86
CA PRO A 538 22.02 26.29 30.34
C PRO A 538 20.71 26.31 31.13
N GLN A 539 20.65 27.06 32.23
CA GLN A 539 19.43 27.15 33.08
C GLN A 539 18.23 27.67 32.29
N GLU A 540 18.44 28.65 31.41
CA GLU A 540 17.41 29.23 30.56
C GLU A 540 16.78 28.21 29.60
N TRP A 541 17.58 27.27 29.07
CA TRP A 541 17.11 26.19 28.20
C TRP A 541 16.42 25.09 29.01
N ARG A 542 17.04 24.70 30.14
CA ARG A 542 16.51 23.66 31.05
C ARG A 542 15.11 23.99 31.51
N ARG A 543 14.82 25.25 31.86
CA ARG A 543 13.48 25.67 32.28
C ARG A 543 12.37 25.26 31.30
N TYR A 544 12.59 25.47 30.00
CA TYR A 544 11.60 25.08 28.99
C TYR A 544 11.42 23.57 28.90
N VAL A 545 12.50 22.80 29.05
CA VAL A 545 12.42 21.34 29.01
C VAL A 545 11.67 20.79 30.22
N GLU A 546 11.98 21.30 31.42
CA GLU A 546 11.28 20.90 32.65
C GLU A 546 9.78 21.20 32.54
N GLU A 547 9.40 22.38 32.03
CA GLU A 547 7.99 22.73 31.76
C GLU A 547 7.28 21.75 30.81
N LEU A 548 7.98 21.20 29.81
CA LEU A 548 7.42 20.17 28.92
C LEU A 548 7.37 18.77 29.54
N LEU A 549 8.32 18.46 30.43
CA LEU A 549 8.35 17.19 31.16
C LEU A 549 7.32 17.16 32.29
N ASP A 550 6.85 18.32 32.76
CA ASP A 550 5.78 18.42 33.75
C ASP A 550 4.36 18.29 33.16
N LEU A 551 4.21 18.30 31.83
CA LEU A 551 2.90 18.17 31.18
C LEU A 551 2.17 16.86 31.54
N PRO A 552 0.83 16.83 31.50
CA PRO A 552 0.05 15.64 31.84
C PRO A 552 0.14 14.52 30.79
N ALA A 553 0.05 13.28 31.27
CA ALA A 553 -0.22 12.07 30.50
C ALA A 553 0.66 11.92 29.23
N SER A 554 0.03 11.67 28.07
CA SER A 554 0.71 11.40 26.80
C SER A 554 1.49 12.61 26.25
N LEU A 555 1.17 13.85 26.68
CA LEU A 555 1.89 15.05 26.22
C LEU A 555 3.34 15.06 26.70
N ARG A 556 3.57 14.65 27.95
CA ARG A 556 4.93 14.42 28.49
C ARG A 556 5.65 13.35 27.69
N CYS A 557 4.96 12.27 27.32
CA CYS A 557 5.61 11.17 26.58
C CYS A 557 6.02 11.61 25.16
N TYR A 558 5.29 12.51 24.48
CA TYR A 558 5.76 13.13 23.24
C TYR A 558 7.07 13.91 23.42
N SER A 559 7.17 14.69 24.51
CA SER A 559 8.39 15.44 24.84
C SER A 559 9.55 14.48 25.14
N VAL A 560 9.31 13.43 25.94
CA VAL A 560 10.31 12.39 26.25
C VAL A 560 10.83 11.72 24.99
N ALA A 561 9.97 11.32 24.05
CA ALA A 561 10.40 10.69 22.80
C ALA A 561 11.33 11.60 21.99
N VAL A 562 10.95 12.88 21.84
CA VAL A 562 11.77 13.86 21.11
C VAL A 562 13.11 14.11 21.81
N LEU A 563 13.13 14.25 23.13
CA LEU A 563 14.37 14.45 23.89
C LEU A 563 15.27 13.21 23.82
N SER A 564 14.72 12.01 23.95
CA SER A 564 15.47 10.75 23.83
C SER A 564 16.05 10.51 22.44
N SER A 565 15.45 11.07 21.38
CA SER A 565 16.08 11.08 20.04
C SER A 565 17.37 11.90 19.97
N ARG A 566 17.67 12.71 21.01
CA ARG A 566 18.90 13.50 21.15
C ARG A 566 19.73 13.06 22.37
N LEU A 567 19.47 11.86 22.92
CA LEU A 567 20.08 11.39 24.17
C LEU A 567 21.61 11.41 24.15
N ILE A 568 22.24 11.08 23.01
CA ILE A 568 23.70 11.09 22.89
C ILE A 568 24.29 12.48 23.14
N TRP A 569 23.65 13.51 22.58
CA TRP A 569 24.10 14.89 22.75
C TRP A 569 23.84 15.36 24.18
N LEU A 570 22.64 15.10 24.71
CA LEU A 570 22.28 15.46 26.08
C LEU A 570 23.23 14.86 27.10
N TYR A 571 23.51 13.56 26.98
CA TYR A 571 24.41 12.85 27.89
C TYR A 571 25.86 13.37 27.82
N ARG A 572 26.30 13.88 26.66
CA ARG A 572 27.66 14.43 26.50
C ARG A 572 27.79 15.87 27.03
N VAL A 573 26.69 16.61 27.12
CA VAL A 573 26.68 17.99 27.60
C VAL A 573 26.43 18.04 29.12
N ASP A 574 25.48 17.23 29.60
CA ASP A 574 25.08 17.18 31.00
C ASP A 574 24.67 15.74 31.38
N PRO A 575 25.64 14.86 31.70
CA PRO A 575 25.37 13.46 32.05
C PRO A 575 24.42 13.34 33.25
N ASN A 576 24.62 14.15 34.29
CA ASN A 576 23.84 14.10 35.52
C ASN A 576 22.37 14.47 35.29
N TRP A 577 22.12 15.56 34.55
CA TRP A 577 20.74 15.94 34.21
C TRP A 577 20.07 14.87 33.34
N THR A 578 20.79 14.37 32.34
CA THR A 578 20.27 13.34 31.41
C THR A 578 19.92 12.05 32.16
N GLU A 579 20.77 11.67 33.11
CA GLU A 579 20.58 10.53 33.99
C GLU A 579 19.27 10.67 34.78
N THR A 580 19.12 11.76 35.53
CA THR A 580 17.97 11.99 36.42
C THR A 580 16.66 12.21 35.65
N ARG A 581 16.69 12.89 34.50
CA ARG A 581 15.45 13.29 33.80
C ARG A 581 15.01 12.35 32.69
N LEU A 582 15.91 11.58 32.08
CA LEU A 582 15.59 10.72 30.95
C LEU A 582 15.93 9.26 31.20
N ILE A 583 17.16 8.94 31.62
CA ILE A 583 17.59 7.54 31.74
C ILE A 583 16.84 6.81 32.86
N GLN A 584 16.66 7.44 34.02
CA GLN A 584 15.88 6.86 35.12
C GLN A 584 14.41 6.58 34.75
N LEU A 585 13.85 7.28 33.75
CA LEU A 585 12.49 6.96 33.25
C LEU A 585 12.44 5.56 32.63
N ALA A 586 13.52 5.12 31.99
CA ALA A 586 13.60 3.81 31.35
C ALA A 586 13.72 2.66 32.35
N GLU A 587 13.99 2.96 33.62
CA GLU A 587 14.08 1.98 34.72
C GLU A 587 12.72 1.65 35.32
N GLY A 588 11.70 2.48 35.07
CA GLY A 588 10.33 2.22 35.50
C GLY A 588 9.66 1.10 34.70
N GLU A 589 8.70 0.41 35.30
CA GLU A 589 7.89 -0.61 34.62
C GLU A 589 6.57 -0.04 34.09
N GLY A 590 6.15 -0.49 32.90
CA GLY A 590 4.75 -0.40 32.45
C GLY A 590 4.19 1.00 32.14
N THR A 591 5.01 2.06 32.09
CA THR A 591 4.52 3.40 31.74
C THR A 591 4.63 3.71 30.24
N GLU A 592 3.73 4.54 29.72
CA GLU A 592 3.78 5.05 28.34
C GLU A 592 5.10 5.77 28.03
N CYS A 593 5.65 6.49 29.01
CA CYS A 593 6.87 7.28 28.83
C CYS A 593 8.14 6.40 28.79
N VAL A 594 8.13 5.19 29.36
CA VAL A 594 9.19 4.18 29.12
C VAL A 594 9.22 3.80 27.64
N SER A 595 8.05 3.52 27.06
CA SER A 595 7.95 3.22 25.62
C SER A 595 8.40 4.40 24.77
N ALA A 596 8.00 5.63 25.15
CA ALA A 596 8.43 6.84 24.48
C ALA A 596 9.95 7.06 24.52
N PHE A 597 10.60 6.76 25.65
CA PHE A 597 12.04 6.82 25.76
C PHE A 597 12.73 5.89 24.74
N TRP A 598 12.27 4.63 24.65
CA TRP A 598 12.85 3.64 23.74
C TRP A 598 12.60 3.97 22.27
N ASP A 599 11.40 4.42 21.94
CA ASP A 599 11.07 4.89 20.59
C ASP A 599 11.96 6.07 20.18
N GLY A 600 12.19 7.02 21.08
CA GLY A 600 13.12 8.14 20.85
C GLY A 600 14.57 7.67 20.66
N LEU A 601 15.08 6.86 21.59
CA LEU A 601 16.47 6.40 21.60
C LEU A 601 16.87 5.68 20.31
N ARG A 602 15.96 4.93 19.70
CA ARG A 602 16.19 4.23 18.41
C ARG A 602 16.64 5.18 17.30
N TYR A 603 16.25 6.45 17.35
CA TYR A 603 16.64 7.46 16.36
C TYR A 603 17.84 8.32 16.80
N ALA A 604 18.42 8.08 17.99
CA ALA A 604 19.59 8.82 18.44
C ALA A 604 20.84 8.51 17.61
N GLY A 605 20.94 7.31 17.03
CA GLY A 605 22.10 6.86 16.27
C GLY A 605 23.09 6.03 17.10
N HIS A 606 24.39 6.13 16.80
CA HIS A 606 25.43 5.34 17.48
C HIS A 606 25.79 5.89 18.87
N LEU A 607 25.54 5.11 19.92
CA LEU A 607 25.85 5.47 21.29
C LEU A 607 27.36 5.57 21.53
N SER A 608 27.80 6.57 22.31
CA SER A 608 29.18 6.60 22.81
C SER A 608 29.41 5.44 23.80
N LEU A 609 30.66 4.98 23.95
CA LEU A 609 30.99 3.89 24.87
C LEU A 609 30.46 4.11 26.30
N PRO A 610 30.63 5.29 26.94
CA PRO A 610 30.11 5.53 28.29
C PRO A 610 28.58 5.40 28.37
N LEU A 611 27.86 5.99 27.39
CA LEU A 611 26.40 5.93 27.35
C LEU A 611 25.91 4.50 27.07
N PHE A 612 26.58 3.78 26.16
CA PHE A 612 26.28 2.38 25.89
C PHE A 612 26.45 1.52 27.14
N LEU A 613 27.56 1.66 27.86
CA LEU A 613 27.80 0.93 29.12
C LEU A 613 26.71 1.22 30.16
N ARG A 614 26.27 2.48 30.26
CA ARG A 614 25.18 2.87 31.16
C ARG A 614 23.83 2.27 30.76
N LEU A 615 23.51 2.24 29.46
CA LEU A 615 22.23 1.73 28.94
C LEU A 615 22.22 0.21 28.79
N LYS A 616 23.38 -0.44 28.68
CA LYS A 616 23.53 -1.90 28.52
C LYS A 616 22.63 -2.69 29.46
N PRO A 617 22.66 -2.52 30.80
CA PRO A 617 21.78 -3.31 31.69
C PRO A 617 20.29 -3.13 31.39
N LEU A 618 19.87 -1.91 30.99
CA LEU A 618 18.49 -1.61 30.64
C LEU A 618 18.08 -2.28 29.33
N VAL A 619 18.96 -2.25 28.32
CA VAL A 619 18.75 -2.95 27.04
C VAL A 619 18.64 -4.44 27.27
N LEU A 620 19.58 -5.05 28.02
CA LEU A 620 19.59 -6.48 28.34
C LEU A 620 18.27 -6.91 29.01
N ALA A 621 17.78 -6.14 30.00
CA ALA A 621 16.52 -6.43 30.66
C ALA A 621 15.30 -6.31 29.72
N ARG A 622 15.32 -5.34 28.78
CA ARG A 622 14.21 -5.05 27.87
C ARG A 622 14.08 -6.06 26.72
N VAL A 623 15.15 -6.74 26.30
CA VAL A 623 15.17 -7.66 25.15
C VAL A 623 14.01 -8.68 25.17
N SER A 624 13.71 -9.24 26.34
CA SER A 624 12.67 -10.28 26.51
C SER A 624 11.25 -9.80 26.18
N GLY A 625 10.99 -8.50 26.31
CA GLY A 625 9.69 -7.87 26.05
C GLY A 625 9.78 -6.76 25.00
N ALA A 626 10.82 -6.81 24.16
CA ALA A 626 11.04 -5.81 23.12
C ALA A 626 9.97 -5.95 22.04
N GLN A 627 9.38 -4.82 21.63
CA GLN A 627 8.50 -4.81 20.47
C GLN A 627 9.31 -5.12 19.20
N GLU A 628 8.65 -5.63 18.15
CA GLU A 628 9.29 -5.98 16.86
C GLU A 628 10.16 -4.83 16.32
N ARG A 629 9.75 -3.59 16.56
CA ARG A 629 10.44 -2.36 16.14
C ARG A 629 11.69 -2.03 16.96
N GLU A 630 11.66 -2.34 18.25
CA GLU A 630 12.79 -2.15 19.18
C GLU A 630 13.86 -3.21 18.92
N ALA A 631 13.44 -4.42 18.53
CA ALA A 631 14.31 -5.57 18.28
C ALA A 631 15.46 -5.24 17.33
N SER A 632 15.19 -4.46 16.27
CA SER A 632 16.22 -4.14 15.28
C SER A 632 17.34 -3.25 15.84
N ALA A 633 16.97 -2.25 16.65
CA ALA A 633 17.93 -1.32 17.26
C ALA A 633 18.75 -2.02 18.34
N PHE A 634 18.11 -2.83 19.18
CA PHE A 634 18.78 -3.62 20.20
C PHE A 634 19.73 -4.65 19.59
N ALA A 635 19.31 -5.33 18.52
CA ALA A 635 20.16 -6.29 17.81
C ALA A 635 21.43 -5.62 17.26
N ALA A 636 21.30 -4.45 16.64
CA ALA A 636 22.46 -3.70 16.13
C ALA A 636 23.38 -3.23 17.28
N GLY A 637 22.82 -2.59 18.31
CA GLY A 637 23.60 -2.07 19.43
C GLY A 637 24.34 -3.15 20.22
N LEU A 638 23.66 -4.24 20.58
CA LEU A 638 24.26 -5.36 21.31
C LEU A 638 25.31 -6.08 20.47
N LEU A 639 25.05 -6.31 19.18
CA LEU A 639 26.03 -6.93 18.30
C LEU A 639 27.26 -6.04 18.11
N SER A 640 27.07 -4.73 17.95
CA SER A 640 28.20 -3.78 17.87
C SER A 640 29.03 -3.80 19.14
N GLY A 641 28.39 -3.80 20.31
CA GLY A 641 29.09 -3.91 21.59
C GLY A 641 29.79 -5.26 21.80
N TRP A 642 29.24 -6.33 21.23
CA TRP A 642 29.87 -7.64 21.25
C TRP A 642 31.10 -7.68 20.33
N ILE A 643 31.03 -7.12 19.12
CA ILE A 643 32.18 -7.08 18.19
C ILE A 643 33.31 -6.18 18.72
N THR A 644 32.98 -5.11 19.43
CA THR A 644 33.97 -4.14 19.92
C THR A 644 34.74 -4.68 21.13
N LYS A 645 36.06 -4.76 21.00
CA LYS A 645 37.01 -5.12 22.08
C LYS A 645 37.52 -3.85 22.79
N VAL A 646 37.73 -3.92 24.10
CA VAL A 646 38.28 -2.79 24.87
C VAL A 646 39.81 -2.79 24.73
N ASP A 647 40.41 -1.65 24.36
CA ASP A 647 41.86 -1.54 24.15
C ASP A 647 42.67 -2.09 25.35
N GLY A 648 43.62 -2.98 25.05
CA GLY A 648 44.50 -3.61 26.04
C GLY A 648 43.94 -4.87 26.73
N GLN A 649 42.69 -5.25 26.50
CA GLN A 649 42.11 -6.52 26.97
C GLN A 649 41.37 -7.24 25.84
N GLN A 650 41.42 -8.59 25.82
CA GLN A 650 40.60 -9.40 24.90
C GLN A 650 39.11 -9.43 25.28
N THR A 651 38.66 -8.55 26.17
CA THR A 651 37.28 -8.50 26.69
C THR A 651 36.40 -7.61 25.80
N ARG A 652 35.27 -8.18 25.37
CA ARG A 652 34.23 -7.50 24.58
C ARG A 652 33.35 -6.63 25.50
N ILE A 653 32.81 -5.52 24.99
CA ILE A 653 31.91 -4.64 25.79
C ILE A 653 30.63 -5.41 26.20
N VAL A 654 30.08 -6.19 25.27
CA VAL A 654 29.03 -7.18 25.55
C VAL A 654 29.70 -8.54 25.61
N THR A 655 29.55 -9.25 26.72
CA THR A 655 30.20 -10.55 26.91
C THR A 655 29.48 -11.64 26.10
N ASP A 656 30.15 -12.78 25.90
CA ASP A 656 29.53 -13.94 25.26
C ASP A 656 28.30 -14.44 26.05
N GLU A 657 28.32 -14.33 27.38
CA GLU A 657 27.18 -14.68 28.24
C GLU A 657 26.01 -13.71 28.05
N ASP A 658 26.27 -12.40 28.08
CA ASP A 658 25.23 -11.37 27.88
C ASP A 658 24.54 -11.54 26.52
N MET A 659 25.34 -11.74 25.46
CA MET A 659 24.81 -11.88 24.10
C MET A 659 24.02 -13.18 23.94
N ARG A 660 24.50 -14.29 24.53
CA ARG A 660 23.80 -15.58 24.52
C ARG A 660 22.49 -15.52 25.29
N ASP A 661 22.46 -14.90 26.46
CA ASP A 661 21.24 -14.71 27.26
C ASP A 661 20.21 -13.86 26.49
N CYS A 662 20.65 -12.80 25.80
CA CYS A 662 19.77 -12.01 24.94
C CYS A 662 19.17 -12.81 23.79
N LEU A 663 19.96 -13.63 23.10
CA LEU A 663 19.46 -14.47 22.00
C LEU A 663 18.46 -15.53 22.49
N LEU A 664 18.63 -16.03 23.71
CA LEU A 664 17.70 -16.96 24.35
C LEU A 664 16.37 -16.31 24.75
N ARG A 665 16.43 -15.10 25.32
CA ARG A 665 15.24 -14.39 25.82
C ARG A 665 14.50 -13.59 24.75
N GLY A 666 15.21 -13.12 23.74
CA GLY A 666 14.66 -12.28 22.68
C GLY A 666 13.63 -12.99 21.81
N GLY A 667 12.80 -12.21 21.13
CA GLY A 667 11.86 -12.73 20.13
C GLY A 667 12.55 -13.21 18.84
N ILE A 668 11.76 -13.84 17.96
CA ILE A 668 12.23 -14.31 16.63
C ILE A 668 12.82 -13.15 15.82
N GLU A 669 12.19 -11.97 15.86
CA GLU A 669 12.68 -10.79 15.11
C GLU A 669 14.06 -10.33 15.59
N PHE A 670 14.30 -10.34 16.92
CA PHE A 670 15.59 -9.97 17.48
C PHE A 670 16.70 -10.90 17.01
N ARG A 671 16.50 -12.23 17.13
CA ARG A 671 17.47 -13.22 16.65
C ARG A 671 17.75 -13.08 15.16
N HIS A 672 16.69 -12.94 14.37
CA HIS A 672 16.81 -12.77 12.93
C HIS A 672 17.62 -11.52 12.57
N GLN A 673 17.34 -10.38 13.21
CA GLN A 673 18.09 -9.15 12.94
C GLN A 673 19.55 -9.24 13.38
N VAL A 674 19.87 -9.93 14.48
CA VAL A 674 21.27 -10.18 14.88
C VAL A 674 22.01 -10.95 13.79
N LEU A 675 21.44 -12.07 13.30
CA LEU A 675 22.04 -12.85 12.21
C LEU A 675 22.16 -12.03 10.93
N TRP A 676 21.14 -11.23 10.61
CA TRP A 676 21.15 -10.39 9.42
C TRP A 676 22.26 -9.33 9.48
N ASN A 677 22.41 -8.64 10.61
CA ASN A 677 23.45 -7.64 10.84
C ASN A 677 24.84 -8.30 10.81
N LEU A 678 25.02 -9.45 11.46
CA LEU A 678 26.29 -10.18 11.47
C LEU A 678 26.72 -10.54 10.04
N ALA A 679 25.82 -11.10 9.23
CA ALA A 679 26.13 -11.42 7.85
C ALA A 679 26.42 -10.18 6.99
N ASP A 680 25.59 -9.13 7.09
CA ASP A 680 25.77 -7.89 6.30
C ASP A 680 27.08 -7.18 6.63
N TRP A 681 27.41 -7.11 7.91
CA TRP A 681 28.62 -6.44 8.38
C TRP A 681 29.88 -7.23 8.03
N SER A 682 29.83 -8.56 8.07
CA SER A 682 30.94 -9.42 7.65
C SER A 682 31.18 -9.41 6.14
N LYS A 683 30.15 -9.17 5.31
CA LYS A 683 30.35 -8.99 3.87
C LYS A 683 31.11 -7.71 3.50
N LYS A 684 31.02 -6.67 4.34
CA LYS A 684 31.71 -5.38 4.10
C LYS A 684 33.19 -5.40 4.46
N ASP A 685 33.58 -6.29 5.39
CA ASP A 685 34.95 -6.43 5.86
C ASP A 685 35.21 -7.89 6.31
N THR A 686 35.30 -8.78 5.31
CA THR A 686 35.30 -10.23 5.54
C THR A 686 36.56 -10.73 6.21
N ALA A 687 37.72 -10.17 5.85
CA ALA A 687 39.00 -10.62 6.39
C ALA A 687 39.16 -10.28 7.89
N SER A 688 38.76 -9.08 8.31
CA SER A 688 38.95 -8.64 9.71
C SER A 688 37.94 -9.27 10.68
N ARG A 689 36.77 -9.68 10.18
CA ARG A 689 35.63 -10.15 11.00
C ARG A 689 35.45 -11.66 11.01
N ARG A 690 36.27 -12.41 10.28
CA ARG A 690 36.13 -13.88 10.17
C ARG A 690 36.22 -14.57 11.53
N ASP A 691 37.20 -14.19 12.34
CA ASP A 691 37.40 -14.71 13.70
C ASP A 691 36.21 -14.39 14.61
N ASP A 692 35.62 -13.20 14.46
CA ASP A 692 34.44 -12.81 15.22
C ASP A 692 33.22 -13.65 14.80
N VAL A 693 32.98 -13.87 13.50
CA VAL A 693 31.88 -14.74 13.06
C VAL A 693 32.06 -16.14 13.62
N LEU A 694 33.26 -16.71 13.54
CA LEU A 694 33.53 -18.05 14.04
C LEU A 694 33.37 -18.15 15.56
N ALA A 695 33.83 -17.14 16.31
CA ALA A 695 33.61 -17.05 17.75
C ALA A 695 32.12 -16.92 18.10
N PHE A 696 31.36 -16.14 17.33
CA PHE A 696 29.91 -15.98 17.53
C PHE A 696 29.19 -17.33 17.38
N LEU A 697 29.47 -18.05 16.29
CA LEU A 697 28.83 -19.34 16.01
C LEU A 697 29.18 -20.40 17.06
N ARG A 698 30.42 -20.42 17.56
CA ARG A 698 30.90 -21.41 18.55
C ARG A 698 30.43 -21.12 19.96
N ASN A 699 30.56 -19.86 20.39
CA ASN A 699 30.44 -19.50 21.79
C ASN A 699 29.12 -18.80 22.09
N VAL A 700 28.53 -18.06 21.15
CA VAL A 700 27.41 -17.14 21.44
C VAL A 700 26.08 -17.69 20.96
N TRP A 701 26.01 -18.27 19.76
CA TRP A 701 24.75 -18.76 19.21
C TRP A 701 24.12 -19.84 20.12
N PRO A 702 22.85 -19.69 20.55
CA PRO A 702 22.25 -20.65 21.48
C PRO A 702 22.07 -22.04 20.86
N ARG A 703 22.35 -23.08 21.64
CA ARG A 703 22.15 -24.50 21.23
C ARG A 703 20.75 -25.02 21.57
N GLN A 704 20.00 -24.27 22.37
CA GLN A 704 18.65 -24.60 22.82
C GLN A 704 17.66 -24.48 21.65
N ARG A 705 16.72 -25.44 21.58
CA ARG A 705 15.74 -25.51 20.48
C ARG A 705 14.88 -24.24 20.31
N ILE A 706 14.69 -23.46 21.37
CA ILE A 706 13.91 -22.21 21.34
C ILE A 706 14.49 -21.16 20.35
N ALA A 707 15.80 -21.21 20.09
CA ALA A 707 16.48 -20.32 19.15
C ALA A 707 16.63 -20.92 17.74
N ASN A 708 16.18 -22.15 17.53
CA ASN A 708 16.41 -22.93 16.32
C ASN A 708 15.08 -23.15 15.59
N SER A 709 14.71 -22.21 14.73
CA SER A 709 13.57 -22.35 13.81
C SER A 709 14.04 -22.28 12.34
N PRO A 710 13.14 -22.56 11.39
CA PRO A 710 13.44 -22.41 9.96
C PRO A 710 13.97 -21.01 9.60
N ARG A 711 13.42 -19.95 10.22
CA ARG A 711 13.83 -18.55 9.96
C ARG A 711 15.23 -18.25 10.49
N GLU A 712 15.60 -18.76 11.66
CA GLU A 712 16.98 -18.66 12.16
C GLU A 712 17.94 -19.53 11.37
N THR A 713 17.48 -20.69 10.85
CA THR A 713 18.29 -21.54 9.95
C THR A 713 18.68 -20.76 8.70
N GLU A 714 17.75 -20.05 8.06
CA GLU A 714 18.03 -19.19 6.90
C GLU A 714 19.07 -18.10 7.22
N GLY A 715 18.93 -17.44 8.38
CA GLY A 715 19.89 -16.45 8.84
C GLY A 715 21.29 -17.03 9.11
N LEU A 716 21.36 -18.21 9.73
CA LEU A 716 22.62 -18.91 9.99
C LEU A 716 23.32 -19.30 8.69
N LEU A 717 22.59 -19.80 7.68
CA LEU A 717 23.16 -20.10 6.36
C LEU A 717 23.78 -18.84 5.73
N ARG A 718 23.08 -17.70 5.79
CA ARG A 718 23.59 -16.42 5.28
C ARG A 718 24.89 -15.97 5.99
N VAL A 719 25.02 -16.25 7.28
CA VAL A 719 26.26 -15.98 8.06
C VAL A 719 27.37 -16.97 7.68
N LEU A 720 27.05 -18.27 7.55
CA LEU A 720 28.03 -19.28 7.19
C LEU A 720 28.72 -18.97 5.85
N PHE A 721 27.96 -18.50 4.85
CA PHE A 721 28.52 -18.14 3.54
C PHE A 721 29.45 -16.93 3.56
N THR A 722 29.64 -16.25 4.70
CA THR A 722 30.67 -15.19 4.83
C THR A 722 32.03 -15.71 5.32
N LEU A 723 32.15 -16.99 5.70
CA LEU A 723 33.35 -17.52 6.36
C LEU A 723 34.48 -17.95 5.43
N ASP A 724 34.25 -18.00 4.11
CA ASP A 724 35.28 -18.34 3.12
C ASP A 724 36.03 -19.64 3.50
N ASP A 725 37.35 -19.60 3.76
CA ASP A 725 38.17 -20.74 4.17
C ASP A 725 37.70 -21.41 5.47
N ASP A 726 37.12 -20.65 6.40
CA ASP A 726 36.64 -21.14 7.70
C ASP A 726 35.20 -21.70 7.63
N PHE A 727 34.62 -21.80 6.44
CA PHE A 727 33.27 -22.30 6.22
C PHE A 727 33.04 -23.70 6.87
N PRO A 728 33.90 -24.72 6.69
CA PRO A 728 33.71 -26.02 7.33
C PRO A 728 33.68 -25.92 8.87
N ALA A 729 34.58 -25.12 9.44
CA ALA A 729 34.66 -24.92 10.88
C ALA A 729 33.43 -24.18 11.46
N GLY A 730 32.85 -23.27 10.68
CA GLY A 730 31.58 -22.62 11.01
C GLY A 730 30.40 -23.58 10.98
N VAL A 731 30.33 -24.44 9.95
CA VAL A 731 29.26 -25.44 9.82
C VAL A 731 29.28 -26.42 10.99
N GLU A 732 30.47 -26.94 11.34
CA GLU A 732 30.64 -27.83 12.49
C GLU A 732 30.07 -27.21 13.78
N ALA A 733 30.26 -25.90 13.97
CA ALA A 733 29.80 -25.20 15.17
C ALA A 733 28.28 -25.14 15.32
N VAL A 734 27.52 -25.06 14.21
CA VAL A 734 26.06 -24.81 14.23
C VAL A 734 25.21 -25.85 13.51
N ILE A 735 25.78 -26.90 12.92
CA ILE A 735 25.02 -27.93 12.17
C ILE A 735 23.87 -28.54 12.99
N ARG A 736 24.07 -28.72 14.29
CA ARG A 736 23.06 -29.24 15.23
C ARG A 736 21.92 -28.24 15.51
N CYS A 737 22.18 -26.95 15.29
CA CYS A 737 21.21 -25.87 15.45
C CYS A 737 20.37 -25.66 14.19
N LEU A 738 20.82 -26.13 13.03
CA LEU A 738 20.06 -26.07 11.79
C LEU A 738 18.85 -27.01 11.85
N THR A 739 17.72 -26.51 11.34
CA THR A 739 16.44 -27.23 11.26
C THR A 739 15.95 -27.32 9.81
N LEU A 740 14.89 -28.10 9.57
CA LEU A 740 14.28 -28.20 8.24
C LEU A 740 13.66 -26.85 7.84
N LEU A 741 13.84 -26.45 6.59
CA LEU A 741 13.16 -25.27 6.04
C LEU A 741 11.67 -25.55 5.81
N ASP A 742 10.81 -24.54 5.94
CA ASP A 742 9.34 -24.65 6.00
C ASP A 742 8.61 -24.04 4.78
N ARG A 743 9.33 -23.31 3.90
CA ARG A 743 8.84 -22.79 2.62
C ARG A 743 9.86 -23.07 1.53
N HIS A 744 9.41 -23.19 0.26
CA HIS A 744 10.23 -23.37 -0.97
C HIS A 744 11.69 -23.09 -0.69
N ALA A 745 12.46 -24.15 -0.44
CA ALA A 745 13.71 -24.07 0.29
C ALA A 745 14.55 -22.88 -0.20
N SER A 746 14.80 -22.04 0.79
CA SER A 746 14.94 -20.58 0.73
C SER A 746 15.87 -20.02 -0.35
N LEU A 747 15.74 -18.71 -0.59
CA LEU A 747 16.79 -17.87 -1.21
C LEU A 747 18.20 -18.14 -0.64
N ALA A 748 18.34 -18.65 0.58
CA ALA A 748 19.65 -18.97 1.15
C ALA A 748 20.37 -20.16 0.47
N LEU A 749 19.69 -21.06 -0.24
CA LEU A 749 20.37 -22.11 -1.03
C LEU A 749 20.44 -21.75 -2.53
N TYR A 750 19.92 -20.58 -2.90
CA TYR A 750 19.92 -20.09 -4.27
C TYR A 750 21.32 -19.56 -4.62
N GLY A 751 21.88 -20.01 -5.74
CA GLY A 751 23.23 -19.63 -6.17
C GLY A 751 24.33 -20.64 -5.84
N LEU A 752 24.03 -21.74 -5.13
CA LEU A 752 24.98 -22.85 -4.95
C LEU A 752 25.37 -23.51 -6.27
N ASP A 753 24.51 -23.46 -7.29
CA ASP A 753 24.74 -23.96 -8.63
C ASP A 753 25.36 -22.93 -9.59
N GLU A 754 25.55 -21.69 -9.14
CA GLU A 754 26.17 -20.62 -9.92
C GLU A 754 27.63 -20.43 -9.45
N PRO A 755 28.66 -20.88 -10.21
CA PRO A 755 30.06 -20.88 -9.76
C PRO A 755 30.62 -19.48 -9.44
N ASP A 756 30.09 -18.45 -10.08
CA ASP A 756 30.54 -17.06 -9.91
C ASP A 756 29.95 -16.38 -8.65
N ARG A 757 29.05 -17.06 -7.92
CA ARG A 757 28.48 -16.56 -6.67
C ARG A 757 29.27 -17.04 -5.45
N PRO A 758 29.29 -16.27 -4.35
CA PRO A 758 29.95 -16.70 -3.11
C PRO A 758 29.52 -18.09 -2.62
N GLU A 759 28.22 -18.40 -2.74
CA GLU A 759 27.66 -19.69 -2.37
C GLU A 759 28.19 -20.83 -3.28
N GLY A 760 28.23 -20.61 -4.60
CA GLY A 760 28.77 -21.57 -5.56
C GLY A 760 30.27 -21.81 -5.38
N VAL A 761 31.06 -20.77 -5.12
CA VAL A 761 32.49 -20.89 -4.79
C VAL A 761 32.70 -21.84 -3.60
N LEU A 762 31.86 -21.74 -2.56
CA LEU A 762 31.93 -22.63 -1.41
C LEU A 762 31.56 -24.09 -1.74
N LEU A 763 30.60 -24.32 -2.65
CA LEU A 763 30.31 -25.67 -3.14
C LEU A 763 31.51 -26.27 -3.87
N HIS A 764 32.14 -25.50 -4.75
CA HIS A 764 33.33 -25.93 -5.49
C HIS A 764 34.50 -26.29 -4.56
N ARG A 765 34.68 -25.53 -3.49
CA ARG A 765 35.79 -25.72 -2.56
C ARG A 765 35.53 -26.76 -1.48
N PHE A 766 34.28 -26.87 -1.00
CA PHE A 766 33.88 -27.70 0.14
C PHE A 766 32.60 -28.52 -0.12
N PRO A 767 32.58 -29.38 -1.17
CA PRO A 767 31.36 -30.08 -1.60
C PRO A 767 30.78 -31.00 -0.50
N GLY A 768 31.64 -31.65 0.30
CA GLY A 768 31.22 -32.52 1.40
C GLY A 768 30.52 -31.76 2.53
N THR A 769 30.97 -30.55 2.84
CA THR A 769 30.34 -29.67 3.84
C THR A 769 29.00 -29.13 3.35
N VAL A 770 28.91 -28.76 2.06
CA VAL A 770 27.64 -28.35 1.45
C VAL A 770 26.64 -29.51 1.45
N LEU A 771 27.07 -30.73 1.15
CA LEU A 771 26.21 -31.92 1.26
C LEU A 771 25.65 -32.11 2.67
N GLU A 772 26.45 -31.87 3.71
CA GLU A 772 26.00 -31.96 5.10
C GLU A 772 24.90 -30.94 5.41
N ILE A 773 25.06 -29.68 4.99
CA ILE A 773 24.04 -28.64 5.14
C ILE A 773 22.76 -29.05 4.40
N VAL A 774 22.88 -29.38 3.12
CA VAL A 774 21.74 -29.69 2.25
C VAL A 774 20.96 -30.89 2.81
N HIS A 775 21.65 -31.94 3.27
CA HIS A 775 21.01 -33.08 3.94
C HIS A 775 20.27 -32.69 5.22
N ARG A 776 20.81 -31.70 5.97
CA ARG A 776 20.26 -31.26 7.24
C ARG A 776 19.05 -30.34 7.11
N VAL A 777 19.04 -29.44 6.13
CA VAL A 777 18.05 -28.35 6.04
C VAL A 777 16.95 -28.59 5.00
N LEU A 778 17.15 -29.48 4.03
CA LEU A 778 16.14 -29.76 3.02
C LEU A 778 14.88 -30.36 3.66
N PRO A 779 13.68 -29.85 3.31
CA PRO A 779 12.43 -30.38 3.82
C PRO A 779 12.24 -31.87 3.50
N VAL A 780 11.40 -32.55 4.28
CA VAL A 780 11.00 -33.94 3.97
C VAL A 780 10.20 -34.01 2.67
N ASP A 781 9.36 -33.01 2.42
CA ASP A 781 8.56 -32.86 1.20
C ASP A 781 9.43 -32.31 0.06
N ILE A 782 9.58 -33.10 -1.01
CA ILE A 782 10.42 -32.79 -2.18
C ILE A 782 9.81 -31.65 -3.00
N ALA A 783 8.48 -31.48 -2.99
CA ALA A 783 7.82 -30.37 -3.67
C ALA A 783 8.25 -29.00 -3.11
N LEU A 784 8.80 -28.98 -1.89
CA LEU A 784 9.34 -27.80 -1.23
C LEU A 784 10.85 -27.62 -1.46
N TRP A 785 11.55 -28.50 -2.19
CA TRP A 785 12.98 -28.35 -2.46
C TRP A 785 13.27 -27.18 -3.40
N PRO A 786 14.49 -26.60 -3.37
CA PRO A 786 14.89 -25.59 -4.34
C PRO A 786 14.89 -26.19 -5.74
N HIS A 787 14.47 -25.42 -6.76
CA HIS A 787 14.43 -25.91 -8.14
C HIS A 787 15.81 -26.32 -8.68
N ASN A 788 16.89 -25.74 -8.14
CA ASN A 788 18.27 -26.07 -8.45
C ASN A 788 18.82 -27.26 -7.64
N ALA A 789 18.05 -27.90 -6.75
CA ALA A 789 18.54 -28.99 -5.89
C ALA A 789 19.19 -30.13 -6.68
N ARG A 790 18.58 -30.54 -7.79
CA ARG A 790 19.14 -31.59 -8.65
C ARG A 790 20.49 -31.17 -9.25
N ALA A 791 20.62 -29.92 -9.67
CA ALA A 791 21.88 -29.38 -10.21
C ALA A 791 22.96 -29.33 -9.12
N VAL A 792 22.61 -28.82 -7.92
CA VAL A 792 23.51 -28.78 -6.75
C VAL A 792 24.02 -30.18 -6.37
N LEU A 793 23.14 -31.20 -6.30
CA LEU A 793 23.56 -32.58 -6.00
C LEU A 793 24.35 -33.24 -7.14
N GLY A 794 24.22 -32.75 -8.37
CA GLY A 794 25.07 -33.13 -9.50
C GLY A 794 26.47 -32.55 -9.33
N LEU A 795 26.54 -31.23 -9.15
CA LEU A 795 27.77 -30.47 -8.97
C LEU A 795 28.60 -31.00 -7.79
N ILE A 796 27.99 -31.36 -6.66
CA ILE A 796 28.71 -31.95 -5.52
C ILE A 796 29.54 -33.18 -5.93
N VAL A 797 29.01 -34.04 -6.81
CA VAL A 797 29.72 -35.24 -7.30
C VAL A 797 30.73 -34.90 -8.38
N GLU A 798 30.46 -33.89 -9.21
CA GLU A 798 31.41 -33.41 -10.21
C GLU A 798 32.66 -32.82 -9.54
N GLN A 799 32.50 -32.14 -8.41
CA GLN A 799 33.60 -31.54 -7.66
C GLN A 799 34.34 -32.55 -6.78
N ASP A 800 33.64 -33.52 -6.20
CA ASP A 800 34.27 -34.62 -5.47
C ASP A 800 33.58 -35.96 -5.78
N THR A 801 34.21 -36.71 -6.69
CA THR A 801 33.72 -38.02 -7.15
C THR A 801 33.61 -39.06 -6.02
N THR A 802 34.33 -38.91 -4.91
CA THR A 802 34.25 -39.83 -3.77
C THR A 802 32.90 -39.74 -3.05
N LEU A 803 32.20 -38.59 -3.16
CA LEU A 803 30.87 -38.38 -2.59
C LEU A 803 29.77 -39.10 -3.37
N ALA A 804 30.05 -39.65 -4.56
CA ALA A 804 29.07 -40.39 -5.35
C ALA A 804 28.45 -41.57 -4.57
N THR A 805 29.22 -42.16 -3.64
CA THR A 805 28.79 -43.26 -2.78
C THR A 805 28.43 -42.83 -1.35
N ASP A 806 28.40 -41.53 -1.05
CA ASP A 806 28.04 -41.03 0.28
C ASP A 806 26.56 -41.33 0.59
N CYS A 807 26.31 -41.91 1.76
CA CYS A 807 24.96 -42.31 2.18
C CYS A 807 23.96 -41.15 2.18
N ARG A 808 24.39 -39.93 2.54
CA ARG A 808 23.53 -38.72 2.56
C ARG A 808 23.13 -38.34 1.14
N LEU A 809 24.08 -38.36 0.21
CA LEU A 809 23.81 -38.05 -1.20
C LEU A 809 22.87 -39.10 -1.82
N LEU A 810 23.13 -40.39 -1.56
CA LEU A 810 22.29 -41.48 -2.03
C LEU A 810 20.86 -41.38 -1.48
N GLU A 811 20.69 -40.98 -0.21
CA GLU A 811 19.38 -40.73 0.37
C GLU A 811 18.64 -39.59 -0.35
N LEU A 812 19.32 -38.46 -0.60
CA LEU A 812 18.73 -37.30 -1.28
C LEU A 812 18.40 -37.61 -2.76
N ARG A 813 19.24 -38.37 -3.47
CA ARG A 813 18.98 -38.80 -4.85
C ARG A 813 17.81 -39.79 -4.92
N ARG A 814 17.73 -40.75 -4.00
CA ARG A 814 16.58 -41.68 -3.91
C ARG A 814 15.27 -40.95 -3.66
N LYS A 815 15.29 -39.87 -2.85
CA LYS A 815 14.12 -38.99 -2.68
C LYS A 815 13.71 -38.41 -4.03
N LEU A 816 14.62 -37.78 -4.77
CA LEU A 816 14.37 -37.23 -6.12
C LEU A 816 13.89 -38.25 -7.17
N GLU A 817 14.23 -39.53 -7.03
CA GLU A 817 13.81 -40.60 -7.94
C GLU A 817 12.42 -41.16 -7.62
N ARG A 818 12.00 -41.12 -6.35
CA ARG A 818 10.67 -41.60 -5.89
C ARG A 818 9.52 -40.63 -6.17
N ASP A 819 9.84 -39.39 -6.54
CA ASP A 819 8.89 -38.33 -6.90
C ASP A 819 8.63 -38.25 -8.42
N ARG A 820 9.18 -39.22 -9.19
CA ARG A 820 8.79 -39.54 -10.57
C ARG A 820 7.78 -40.67 -10.57
#